data_AF-A0A928IHL1-F1
#
_entry.id   AF-A0A928IHL1-F1
#
_cell.length_a   1.000
_cell.length_b   1.000
_cell.length_c   1.000
_cell.angle_alpha   90.00
_cell.angle_beta   90.00
_cell.angle_gamma   90.00
#
_symmetry.space_group_name_H-M   'P 1'
#
loop_
_entity.id
_entity.type
_entity.pdbx_description
1 polymer ?
#
loop_
_entity_poly.entity_id
_entity_poly.type
_entity_poly.pdbx_seq_one_letter_code
_entity_poly.pdbx_strand_id
1 'polypeptide(L)'
;MAISYEKSSVNFVPAKPLTSRFVAPWDTSGWYYVCPNFALGSKLYSNSDVTVAKLPEKYVGADYVVTFNSDADGFDDKQEVDFFAERDITVFVAFDKKNIPAYACEWSATGDVMTSSDGTEYAIYSKDFEDGAHVNVPGFEGESNHFSVFVLPVSYEAGNIPVPAPVIAPKLPAPYVKRTYKNYITDVFNSGAIAPEYQLFGEVEYSVREEEARDGFVKLSGDAHIMHDFDGSDRVVASAKIRVEAESKATFSLRNEDGAVICKFSFENGRIVSLGAQVGEYTDGEDTSFRIVYNGEKARTSVYVNCRKTMTVGCGTGRACTVRFTTKYGSASIDNLVVSDDTEVYVVNDDFKKSPDRFIAQSGNAEVTREAYPYKDSKAFKLASKDDELAVVSYGFAPVSGVCSVESLLVANSEEFCLAPSLTDKDGTPAMRVALYENNLYASDGDEFVRIFGGLCEFHYFPCQNAINIKVTVDTEKGTYDLMVDGAYRAKGFKLMNPVSEVCNAVYSAGKAGLTLMRIRVYDDVDFARGMIPNAPVFDVTKAPYNAIGDGKTLETAKIQKAIDDAEFTGGTVLLPRGTFFTGELFLKNDMTLWVDRDATILGTHDHGEYPLMEPGTSLCAVRQLGRGLVYGENIKNVRVTGGGMLDGNGTYRFKMNDPISERRKEDCRPDLCYITYSKDIVIENLNFKSPGFWTVVPLSSRNIIMHHLNLDCLNTPNRDGIDPVDCHDMTIYSCNIMAGDDGLCFKSSDPYGCENIDVYDMMIQSLASGIKFGTDTYYSLKNTRVRDCFVKNVNRCGVSLETVDGADIENVVFERISMTDVGAPVYITVGDRKRCPRGGMEPRLGHIDGVTFSELRFEHYYPFSHTKHVREVMAIGQYDHAGIDNVTFKDCYFVLPGGAETIPGEPKTIDNRYPEYDRHGASTGHAFTVKYAKNFTVENCEIKLEKPDVRPQIALYEYGK
;
A
#
# COMPACT_ATOMS: atom_id res chain seq x y z
N MET A 1 -8.89 -56.65 7.99
CA MET A 1 -8.90 -56.08 6.62
C MET A 1 -9.15 -54.60 6.75
N ALA A 2 -8.17 -53.81 6.33
CA ALA A 2 -8.23 -52.36 6.30
C ALA A 2 -9.09 -51.90 5.12
N ILE A 3 -9.95 -50.91 5.36
CA ILE A 3 -10.49 -50.05 4.31
C ILE A 3 -10.22 -48.63 4.81
N SER A 4 -9.32 -47.97 4.09
CA SER A 4 -8.90 -46.58 4.27
C SER A 4 -10.05 -45.63 3.94
N TYR A 5 -10.23 -44.61 4.76
CA TYR A 5 -11.09 -43.48 4.44
C TYR A 5 -10.37 -42.57 3.44
N GLU A 6 -10.86 -42.49 2.19
CA GLU A 6 -10.55 -41.40 1.27
C GLU A 6 -11.17 -40.11 1.83
N LYS A 7 -10.32 -39.10 2.08
CA LYS A 7 -10.71 -37.72 2.39
C LYS A 7 -10.74 -36.91 1.08
N SER A 8 -11.89 -36.27 0.84
CA SER A 8 -12.29 -35.32 -0.22
C SER A 8 -11.41 -35.17 -1.48
N SER A 9 -11.97 -35.55 -2.63
CA SER A 9 -11.41 -35.27 -3.95
C SER A 9 -11.64 -33.81 -4.37
N VAL A 10 -10.92 -32.87 -3.78
CA VAL A 10 -10.78 -31.53 -4.36
C VAL A 10 -9.78 -31.65 -5.50
N ASN A 11 -10.17 -31.26 -6.73
CA ASN A 11 -9.26 -31.21 -7.85
C ASN A 11 -8.03 -30.35 -7.49
N PHE A 12 -6.82 -30.80 -7.85
CA PHE A 12 -5.58 -30.08 -7.53
C PHE A 12 -5.50 -28.73 -8.25
N VAL A 13 -6.13 -28.65 -9.42
CA VAL A 13 -6.23 -27.47 -10.28
C VAL A 13 -7.70 -27.07 -10.35
N PRO A 14 -8.06 -25.79 -10.20
CA PRO A 14 -9.43 -25.32 -10.39
C PRO A 14 -9.87 -25.49 -11.85
N ALA A 15 -11.19 -25.42 -12.11
CA ALA A 15 -11.68 -25.37 -13.48
C ALA A 15 -11.14 -24.13 -14.20
N LYS A 16 -10.77 -24.28 -15.49
CA LYS A 16 -10.40 -23.12 -16.34
C LYS A 16 -11.58 -22.13 -16.32
N PRO A 17 -11.34 -20.85 -16.00
CA PRO A 17 -12.41 -19.86 -15.90
C PRO A 17 -13.11 -19.63 -17.24
N LEU A 18 -14.27 -18.96 -17.21
CA LEU A 18 -14.92 -18.48 -18.43
C LEU A 18 -14.31 -17.16 -18.91
N THR A 19 -13.90 -16.33 -17.96
CA THR A 19 -13.48 -14.94 -18.21
C THR A 19 -12.18 -14.62 -17.47
N SER A 20 -11.44 -13.62 -17.93
CA SER A 20 -10.37 -12.98 -17.15
C SER A 20 -10.29 -11.50 -17.52
N ARG A 21 -9.35 -10.81 -16.88
CA ARG A 21 -8.96 -9.44 -17.24
C ARG A 21 -10.15 -8.48 -17.39
N PHE A 22 -11.14 -8.65 -16.53
CA PHE A 22 -12.30 -7.75 -16.49
C PHE A 22 -11.82 -6.37 -16.05
N VAL A 23 -12.23 -5.34 -16.77
CA VAL A 23 -11.87 -3.95 -16.47
C VAL A 23 -13.13 -3.16 -16.23
N ALA A 24 -13.26 -2.62 -15.02
CA ALA A 24 -14.29 -1.64 -14.73
C ALA A 24 -13.94 -0.32 -15.44
N PRO A 25 -14.92 0.41 -16.00
CA PRO A 25 -14.70 1.74 -16.58
C PRO A 25 -14.05 2.69 -15.56
N TRP A 26 -13.18 3.60 -16.03
CA TRP A 26 -12.30 4.39 -15.15
C TRP A 26 -13.05 5.28 -14.15
N ASP A 27 -14.20 5.83 -14.52
CA ASP A 27 -15.01 6.71 -13.67
C ASP A 27 -16.10 5.95 -12.87
N THR A 28 -16.15 4.63 -13.04
CA THR A 28 -17.00 3.66 -12.30
C THR A 28 -16.20 2.52 -11.65
N SER A 29 -14.87 2.66 -11.59
CA SER A 29 -13.98 1.63 -11.08
C SER A 29 -14.29 1.34 -9.61
N GLY A 30 -14.52 0.05 -9.33
CA GLY A 30 -14.98 -0.43 -8.03
C GLY A 30 -16.50 -0.63 -7.90
N TRP A 31 -17.29 -0.38 -8.96
CA TRP A 31 -18.75 -0.63 -8.96
C TRP A 31 -19.19 -1.74 -9.89
N TYR A 32 -18.32 -2.15 -10.79
CA TYR A 32 -18.54 -3.31 -11.64
C TYR A 32 -17.65 -4.42 -11.16
N TYR A 33 -18.21 -5.61 -11.07
CA TYR A 33 -17.49 -6.80 -10.67
C TYR A 33 -18.18 -8.03 -11.24
N VAL A 34 -17.40 -9.09 -11.46
CA VAL A 34 -17.95 -10.36 -11.90
C VAL A 34 -18.40 -11.16 -10.68
N CYS A 35 -19.45 -11.95 -10.83
CA CYS A 35 -19.92 -12.90 -9.86
C CYS A 35 -20.21 -14.24 -10.53
N PRO A 36 -19.99 -15.36 -9.84
CA PRO A 36 -20.44 -16.66 -10.31
C PRO A 36 -21.93 -16.86 -10.00
N ASN A 37 -22.48 -17.96 -10.50
CA ASN A 37 -23.77 -18.51 -10.07
C ASN A 37 -24.96 -17.56 -10.25
N PHE A 38 -25.11 -16.96 -11.43
CA PHE A 38 -26.28 -16.15 -11.77
C PHE A 38 -27.58 -16.92 -11.54
N ALA A 39 -28.51 -16.36 -10.78
CA ALA A 39 -29.74 -17.05 -10.37
C ALA A 39 -30.84 -16.06 -9.96
N LEU A 40 -32.01 -16.59 -9.59
CA LEU A 40 -33.05 -15.79 -8.94
C LEU A 40 -32.49 -15.19 -7.63
N GLY A 41 -32.72 -13.90 -7.41
CA GLY A 41 -32.18 -13.16 -6.27
C GLY A 41 -30.77 -12.60 -6.48
N SER A 42 -30.07 -12.93 -7.57
CA SER A 42 -28.78 -12.29 -7.91
C SER A 42 -28.95 -10.77 -8.03
N LYS A 43 -28.06 -10.02 -7.39
CA LYS A 43 -28.02 -8.54 -7.48
C LYS A 43 -27.63 -8.13 -8.89
N LEU A 44 -28.34 -7.19 -9.50
CA LEU A 44 -28.00 -6.67 -10.83
C LEU A 44 -27.05 -5.48 -10.77
N TYR A 45 -27.18 -4.65 -9.73
CA TYR A 45 -26.45 -3.39 -9.62
C TYR A 45 -25.74 -3.23 -8.30
N SER A 46 -24.54 -2.65 -8.29
CA SER A 46 -23.75 -2.44 -7.06
C SER A 46 -24.38 -1.42 -6.10
N ASN A 47 -25.07 -0.40 -6.61
CA ASN A 47 -25.67 0.71 -5.85
C ASN A 47 -27.18 0.57 -5.56
N SER A 48 -27.83 -0.55 -5.88
CA SER A 48 -29.26 -0.74 -5.59
C SER A 48 -29.62 -2.17 -5.21
N ASP A 49 -30.75 -2.36 -4.51
CA ASP A 49 -31.25 -3.68 -4.09
C ASP A 49 -32.03 -4.42 -5.20
N VAL A 50 -31.89 -3.98 -6.44
CA VAL A 50 -32.56 -4.62 -7.58
C VAL A 50 -31.92 -5.98 -7.84
N THR A 51 -32.75 -7.00 -7.84
CA THR A 51 -32.34 -8.41 -8.02
C THR A 51 -33.09 -9.06 -9.17
N VAL A 52 -32.61 -10.20 -9.63
CA VAL A 52 -33.29 -11.03 -10.65
C VAL A 52 -34.54 -11.69 -10.05
N ALA A 53 -35.72 -11.37 -10.58
CA ALA A 53 -36.99 -11.97 -10.14
C ALA A 53 -37.45 -13.13 -11.02
N LYS A 54 -37.12 -13.11 -12.32
CA LYS A 54 -37.37 -14.20 -13.27
C LYS A 54 -36.20 -14.34 -14.23
N LEU A 55 -35.71 -15.56 -14.39
CA LEU A 55 -34.61 -15.92 -15.29
C LEU A 55 -34.91 -17.30 -15.92
N PRO A 56 -34.79 -17.46 -17.24
CA PRO A 56 -34.86 -18.78 -17.87
C PRO A 56 -33.82 -19.74 -17.28
N GLU A 57 -34.24 -20.98 -17.01
CA GLU A 57 -33.43 -21.98 -16.29
C GLU A 57 -32.05 -22.23 -16.93
N LYS A 58 -31.94 -22.15 -18.26
CA LYS A 58 -30.69 -22.36 -18.99
C LYS A 58 -29.59 -21.33 -18.70
N TYR A 59 -29.92 -20.20 -18.06
CA TYR A 59 -28.96 -19.16 -17.67
C TYR A 59 -28.53 -19.26 -16.20
N VAL A 60 -29.14 -20.17 -15.44
CA VAL A 60 -28.80 -20.36 -14.02
C VAL A 60 -27.40 -20.97 -13.92
N GLY A 61 -26.56 -20.40 -13.06
CA GLY A 61 -25.18 -20.86 -12.86
C GLY A 61 -24.13 -20.10 -13.68
N ALA A 62 -24.53 -19.16 -14.55
CA ALA A 62 -23.61 -18.37 -15.36
C ALA A 62 -22.69 -17.48 -14.52
N ASP A 63 -21.49 -17.16 -15.04
CA ASP A 63 -20.75 -15.98 -14.57
C ASP A 63 -21.48 -14.74 -15.08
N TYR A 64 -21.61 -13.69 -14.27
CA TYR A 64 -22.31 -12.47 -14.65
C TYR A 64 -21.63 -11.23 -14.09
N VAL A 65 -21.84 -10.10 -14.75
CA VAL A 65 -21.30 -8.79 -14.34
C VAL A 65 -22.38 -8.04 -13.59
N VAL A 66 -22.10 -7.71 -12.34
CA VAL A 66 -22.87 -6.69 -11.60
C VAL A 66 -22.44 -5.34 -12.14
N THR A 67 -23.40 -4.54 -12.59
CA THR A 67 -23.14 -3.21 -13.18
C THR A 67 -23.51 -2.10 -12.20
N PHE A 68 -23.43 -0.84 -12.62
CA PHE A 68 -23.88 0.29 -11.82
C PHE A 68 -25.23 0.79 -12.32
N ASN A 69 -26.19 1.04 -11.42
CA ASN A 69 -27.48 1.61 -11.79
C ASN A 69 -27.36 3.13 -11.89
N SER A 70 -26.97 3.61 -13.07
CA SER A 70 -26.84 5.04 -13.35
C SER A 70 -28.16 5.81 -13.15
N ASP A 71 -29.30 5.22 -13.52
CA ASP A 71 -30.63 5.84 -13.38
C ASP A 71 -31.01 6.09 -11.92
N ALA A 72 -30.70 5.14 -11.02
CA ALA A 72 -30.97 5.27 -9.59
C ALA A 72 -30.27 6.47 -8.92
N ASP A 73 -29.15 6.93 -9.49
CA ASP A 73 -28.41 8.10 -9.03
C ASP A 73 -28.52 9.31 -10.00
N GLY A 74 -29.40 9.25 -11.01
CA GLY A 74 -29.72 10.38 -11.89
C GLY A 74 -28.73 10.62 -13.04
N PHE A 75 -27.97 9.61 -13.44
CA PHE A 75 -27.01 9.64 -14.54
C PHE A 75 -27.55 8.94 -15.79
N ASP A 76 -27.33 9.53 -16.95
CA ASP A 76 -27.65 8.91 -18.24
C ASP A 76 -26.40 8.37 -18.93
N ASP A 77 -25.74 7.42 -18.28
CA ASP A 77 -24.49 6.86 -18.76
C ASP A 77 -24.41 5.37 -18.44
N LYS A 78 -24.66 4.52 -19.45
CA LYS A 78 -24.50 3.07 -19.33
C LYS A 78 -23.13 2.72 -19.87
N GLN A 79 -22.17 2.48 -18.99
CA GLN A 79 -20.77 2.30 -19.36
C GLN A 79 -20.50 0.94 -20.02
N GLU A 80 -19.39 0.85 -20.74
CA GLU A 80 -18.96 -0.38 -21.41
C GLU A 80 -18.53 -1.49 -20.44
N VAL A 81 -18.52 -2.73 -20.93
CA VAL A 81 -18.02 -3.90 -20.20
C VAL A 81 -16.95 -4.59 -21.05
N ASP A 82 -15.76 -4.74 -20.46
CA ASP A 82 -14.58 -5.33 -21.12
C ASP A 82 -14.01 -6.50 -20.31
N PHE A 83 -13.79 -7.64 -20.97
CA PHE A 83 -13.11 -8.81 -20.41
C PHE A 83 -12.57 -9.73 -21.52
N PHE A 84 -11.76 -10.72 -21.16
CA PHE A 84 -11.28 -11.75 -22.08
C PHE A 84 -11.99 -13.08 -21.86
N ALA A 85 -12.26 -13.78 -22.96
CA ALA A 85 -12.74 -15.15 -22.97
C ALA A 85 -11.56 -16.09 -22.70
N GLU A 86 -11.70 -16.97 -21.71
CA GLU A 86 -10.67 -17.97 -21.36
C GLU A 86 -11.03 -19.36 -21.88
N ARG A 87 -12.07 -19.45 -22.72
CA ARG A 87 -12.49 -20.61 -23.50
C ARG A 87 -13.56 -20.16 -24.48
N ASP A 88 -13.99 -21.05 -25.35
CA ASP A 88 -15.17 -20.79 -26.17
C ASP A 88 -16.40 -20.54 -25.28
N ILE A 89 -16.95 -19.33 -25.36
CA ILE A 89 -18.07 -18.85 -24.56
C ILE A 89 -19.17 -18.23 -25.42
N THR A 90 -20.40 -18.32 -24.92
CA THR A 90 -21.50 -17.48 -25.39
C THR A 90 -21.71 -16.36 -24.37
N VAL A 91 -21.59 -15.13 -24.83
CA VAL A 91 -21.88 -13.93 -24.04
C VAL A 91 -23.31 -13.51 -24.30
N PHE A 92 -24.05 -13.25 -23.23
CA PHE A 92 -25.41 -12.77 -23.27
C PHE A 92 -25.48 -11.35 -22.73
N VAL A 93 -26.26 -10.51 -23.41
CA VAL A 93 -26.54 -9.14 -22.96
C VAL A 93 -28.05 -8.96 -22.84
N ALA A 94 -28.50 -8.59 -21.64
CA ALA A 94 -29.89 -8.31 -21.33
C ALA A 94 -30.12 -6.79 -21.33
N PHE A 95 -30.73 -6.27 -22.39
CA PHE A 95 -31.06 -4.85 -22.54
C PHE A 95 -32.46 -4.55 -22.02
N ASP A 96 -32.65 -3.43 -21.33
CA ASP A 96 -33.99 -2.95 -20.95
C ASP A 96 -34.85 -2.81 -22.22
N LYS A 97 -36.03 -3.46 -22.23
CA LYS A 97 -36.94 -3.42 -23.38
C LYS A 97 -37.40 -2.02 -23.76
N LYS A 98 -37.36 -1.07 -22.82
CA LYS A 98 -37.75 0.32 -23.06
C LYS A 98 -36.75 1.05 -23.96
N ASN A 99 -35.48 0.64 -23.95
CA ASN A 99 -34.41 1.33 -24.66
C ASN A 99 -33.31 0.34 -25.08
N ILE A 100 -33.49 -0.26 -26.26
CA ILE A 100 -32.51 -1.18 -26.84
C ILE A 100 -31.57 -0.37 -27.75
N PRO A 101 -30.24 -0.38 -27.51
CA PRO A 101 -29.31 0.42 -28.31
C PRO A 101 -29.22 -0.09 -29.75
N ALA A 102 -28.92 0.81 -30.69
CA ALA A 102 -28.87 0.48 -32.13
C ALA A 102 -27.86 -0.63 -32.45
N TYR A 103 -26.73 -0.68 -31.72
CA TYR A 103 -25.70 -1.71 -31.92
C TYR A 103 -26.16 -3.11 -31.49
N ALA A 104 -27.30 -3.27 -30.80
CA ALA A 104 -27.84 -4.58 -30.45
C ALA A 104 -28.13 -5.45 -31.69
N CYS A 105 -28.25 -4.85 -32.88
CA CYS A 105 -28.34 -5.56 -34.16
C CYS A 105 -27.09 -6.38 -34.52
N GLU A 106 -25.95 -6.11 -33.90
CA GLU A 106 -24.72 -6.89 -34.03
C GLU A 106 -24.75 -8.18 -33.19
N TRP A 107 -25.79 -8.36 -32.39
CA TRP A 107 -26.03 -9.51 -31.52
C TRP A 107 -27.27 -10.29 -31.97
N SER A 108 -27.33 -11.58 -31.67
CA SER A 108 -28.45 -12.44 -32.02
C SER A 108 -29.51 -12.43 -30.93
N ALA A 109 -30.73 -11.98 -31.24
CA ALA A 109 -31.87 -12.02 -30.32
C ALA A 109 -32.26 -13.47 -29.97
N THR A 110 -32.36 -13.80 -28.68
CA THR A 110 -32.69 -15.18 -28.24
C THR A 110 -34.19 -15.43 -28.16
N GLY A 111 -34.99 -14.36 -28.07
CA GLY A 111 -36.43 -14.41 -27.76
C GLY A 111 -36.74 -14.55 -26.27
N ASP A 112 -35.73 -14.71 -25.42
CA ASP A 112 -35.90 -14.81 -23.98
C ASP A 112 -35.99 -13.44 -23.28
N VAL A 113 -36.58 -13.46 -22.08
CA VAL A 113 -36.77 -12.27 -21.25
C VAL A 113 -36.35 -12.58 -19.81
N MET A 114 -35.60 -11.67 -19.21
CA MET A 114 -35.34 -11.62 -17.77
C MET A 114 -36.21 -10.52 -17.13
N THR A 115 -36.67 -10.72 -15.90
CA THR A 115 -37.40 -9.69 -15.14
C THR A 115 -36.69 -9.42 -13.82
N SER A 116 -36.48 -8.15 -13.47
CA SER A 116 -35.93 -7.74 -12.18
C SER A 116 -37.03 -7.53 -11.12
N SER A 117 -36.63 -7.40 -9.85
CA SER A 117 -37.51 -7.26 -8.68
C SER A 117 -38.33 -5.97 -8.66
N ASP A 118 -37.89 -4.94 -9.38
CA ASP A 118 -38.63 -3.68 -9.60
C ASP A 118 -39.63 -3.77 -10.77
N GLY A 119 -39.70 -4.91 -11.46
CA GLY A 119 -40.60 -5.16 -12.58
C GLY A 119 -40.05 -4.80 -13.96
N THR A 120 -38.78 -4.37 -14.07
CA THR A 120 -38.16 -4.11 -15.38
C THR A 120 -37.96 -5.39 -16.16
N GLU A 121 -38.31 -5.38 -17.45
CA GLU A 121 -38.12 -6.50 -18.37
C GLU A 121 -36.93 -6.24 -19.30
N TYR A 122 -36.04 -7.23 -19.40
CA TYR A 122 -34.86 -7.17 -20.26
C TYR A 122 -34.95 -8.19 -21.38
N ALA A 123 -34.74 -7.76 -22.63
CA ALA A 123 -34.63 -8.65 -23.78
C ALA A 123 -33.19 -9.17 -23.90
N ILE A 124 -33.04 -10.48 -24.07
CA ILE A 124 -31.73 -11.14 -24.07
C ILE A 124 -31.23 -11.33 -25.50
N TYR A 125 -29.98 -10.92 -25.72
CA TYR A 125 -29.21 -11.10 -26.96
C TYR A 125 -27.97 -11.94 -26.66
N SER A 126 -27.39 -12.56 -27.69
CA SER A 126 -26.25 -13.47 -27.56
C SER A 126 -25.24 -13.33 -28.70
N LYS A 127 -23.98 -13.63 -28.40
CA LYS A 127 -22.88 -13.72 -29.37
C LYS A 127 -21.82 -14.67 -28.85
N ASP A 128 -21.30 -15.51 -29.73
CA ASP A 128 -20.23 -16.47 -29.40
C ASP A 128 -18.86 -15.81 -29.57
N PHE A 129 -17.93 -16.18 -28.69
CA PHE A 129 -16.54 -15.74 -28.69
C PHE A 129 -15.63 -16.94 -28.49
N GLU A 130 -14.54 -17.00 -29.25
CA GLU A 130 -13.52 -18.05 -29.17
C GLU A 130 -12.58 -17.82 -27.97
N ASP A 131 -11.89 -18.89 -27.53
CA ASP A 131 -10.81 -18.79 -26.53
C ASP A 131 -9.78 -17.69 -26.87
N GLY A 132 -9.47 -16.84 -25.90
CA GLY A 132 -8.56 -15.69 -26.03
C GLY A 132 -9.19 -14.43 -26.64
N ALA A 133 -10.46 -14.45 -27.04
CA ALA A 133 -11.12 -13.28 -27.59
C ALA A 133 -11.33 -12.18 -26.54
N HIS A 134 -11.06 -10.92 -26.91
CA HIS A 134 -11.50 -9.75 -26.15
C HIS A 134 -12.98 -9.51 -26.42
N VAL A 135 -13.78 -9.50 -25.35
CA VAL A 135 -15.20 -9.15 -25.37
C VAL A 135 -15.35 -7.70 -24.92
N ASN A 136 -15.87 -6.85 -25.81
CA ASN A 136 -16.30 -5.49 -25.50
C ASN A 136 -17.81 -5.39 -25.76
N VAL A 137 -18.56 -4.99 -24.72
CA VAL A 137 -19.98 -4.64 -24.83
C VAL A 137 -20.07 -3.11 -24.71
N PRO A 138 -20.34 -2.38 -25.80
CA PRO A 138 -20.28 -0.91 -25.79
C PRO A 138 -21.26 -0.27 -24.81
N GLY A 139 -20.85 0.83 -24.20
CA GLY A 139 -21.75 1.70 -23.46
C GLY A 139 -22.75 2.45 -24.36
N PHE A 140 -23.78 3.04 -23.77
CA PHE A 140 -24.75 3.90 -24.47
C PHE A 140 -25.48 4.86 -23.53
N GLU A 141 -26.13 5.87 -24.11
CA GLU A 141 -26.99 6.85 -23.44
C GLU A 141 -28.48 6.58 -23.75
N GLY A 142 -29.39 7.00 -22.85
CA GLY A 142 -30.85 7.06 -23.03
C GLY A 142 -31.67 6.64 -21.80
N GLU A 143 -32.95 7.02 -21.75
CA GLU A 143 -33.86 6.75 -20.62
C GLU A 143 -34.12 5.24 -20.40
N SER A 144 -33.38 4.59 -19.49
CA SER A 144 -33.60 3.21 -19.03
C SER A 144 -32.59 2.77 -17.97
N ASN A 145 -32.85 1.60 -17.38
CA ASN A 145 -31.87 0.87 -16.56
C ASN A 145 -30.64 0.43 -17.39
N HIS A 146 -29.55 0.10 -16.71
CA HIS A 146 -28.34 -0.45 -17.33
C HIS A 146 -28.59 -1.86 -17.92
N PHE A 147 -27.76 -2.28 -18.87
CA PHE A 147 -27.77 -3.68 -19.34
C PHE A 147 -27.05 -4.61 -18.35
N SER A 148 -27.39 -5.90 -18.39
CA SER A 148 -26.70 -6.96 -17.63
C SER A 148 -26.00 -7.93 -18.59
N VAL A 149 -24.77 -8.33 -18.24
CA VAL A 149 -23.94 -9.25 -19.03
C VAL A 149 -23.75 -10.55 -18.26
N PHE A 150 -23.96 -11.70 -18.91
CA PHE A 150 -23.67 -13.01 -18.33
C PHE A 150 -23.14 -13.99 -19.38
N VAL A 151 -22.41 -14.99 -18.93
CA VAL A 151 -21.53 -15.80 -19.77
C VAL A 151 -21.72 -17.28 -19.46
N LEU A 152 -21.89 -18.09 -20.51
CA LEU A 152 -21.91 -19.55 -20.42
C LEU A 152 -20.85 -20.15 -21.34
N PRO A 153 -20.29 -21.32 -21.01
CA PRO A 153 -19.38 -22.03 -21.90
C PRO A 153 -20.16 -22.62 -23.10
N VAL A 154 -19.54 -22.62 -24.29
CA VAL A 154 -20.07 -23.32 -25.48
C VAL A 154 -19.93 -24.84 -25.33
N SER A 155 -18.89 -25.30 -24.61
CA SER A 155 -18.69 -26.71 -24.27
C SER A 155 -18.11 -26.88 -22.87
N TYR A 156 -18.44 -28.00 -22.22
CA TYR A 156 -17.93 -28.33 -20.89
C TYR A 156 -16.80 -29.35 -20.98
N GLU A 157 -15.56 -28.93 -20.70
CA GLU A 157 -14.44 -29.83 -20.46
C GLU A 157 -13.97 -29.70 -19.00
N ALA A 158 -14.07 -30.80 -18.25
CA ALA A 158 -13.44 -30.94 -16.96
C ALA A 158 -12.00 -31.41 -17.16
N GLY A 159 -11.04 -30.48 -17.05
CA GLY A 159 -9.64 -30.85 -16.91
C GLY A 159 -9.44 -31.61 -15.61
N ASN A 160 -8.93 -32.83 -15.67
CA ASN A 160 -8.62 -33.63 -14.49
C ASN A 160 -7.10 -33.83 -14.44
N ILE A 161 -6.40 -32.88 -13.84
CA ILE A 161 -4.95 -32.98 -13.60
C ILE A 161 -4.76 -33.76 -12.30
N PRO A 162 -4.06 -34.93 -12.32
CA PRO A 162 -3.78 -35.70 -11.12
C PRO A 162 -3.05 -34.87 -10.06
N VAL A 163 -3.38 -35.10 -8.79
CA VAL A 163 -2.67 -34.49 -7.66
C VAL A 163 -1.19 -34.94 -7.70
N PRO A 164 -0.23 -34.02 -7.81
CA PRO A 164 1.19 -34.37 -7.69
C PRO A 164 1.48 -35.04 -6.35
N ALA A 165 2.46 -35.95 -6.31
CA ALA A 165 2.88 -36.56 -5.05
C ALA A 165 3.33 -35.49 -4.03
N PRO A 166 2.97 -35.61 -2.74
CA PRO A 166 3.37 -34.63 -1.73
C PRO A 166 4.89 -34.47 -1.68
N VAL A 167 5.34 -33.22 -1.68
CA VAL A 167 6.76 -32.86 -1.56
C VAL A 167 6.98 -32.31 -0.15
N ILE A 168 7.53 -33.15 0.73
CA ILE A 168 7.70 -32.85 2.16
C ILE A 168 9.17 -32.56 2.45
N ALA A 169 9.43 -31.57 3.29
CA ALA A 169 10.77 -31.30 3.79
C ALA A 169 11.34 -32.48 4.61
N PRO A 170 12.47 -33.10 4.23
CA PRO A 170 13.04 -34.25 4.94
C PRO A 170 13.49 -33.94 6.38
N LYS A 171 13.77 -32.67 6.71
CA LYS A 171 14.08 -32.24 8.07
C LYS A 171 13.67 -30.79 8.31
N LEU A 172 12.84 -30.55 9.32
CA LEU A 172 12.43 -29.21 9.74
C LEU A 172 13.29 -28.70 10.91
N PRO A 173 13.46 -27.37 11.07
CA PRO A 173 13.98 -26.78 12.30
C PRO A 173 13.11 -27.14 13.51
N ALA A 174 13.61 -26.86 14.71
CA ALA A 174 12.78 -26.94 15.91
C ALA A 174 11.55 -26.02 15.77
N PRO A 175 10.38 -26.39 16.35
CA PRO A 175 9.19 -25.55 16.35
C PRO A 175 9.50 -24.13 16.83
N TYR A 176 8.90 -23.14 16.17
CA TYR A 176 9.02 -21.75 16.55
C TYR A 176 8.44 -21.55 17.95
N VAL A 177 9.26 -21.01 18.85
CA VAL A 177 8.82 -20.63 20.18
C VAL A 177 8.30 -19.21 20.10
N LYS A 178 6.99 -19.04 20.29
CA LYS A 178 6.37 -17.72 20.34
C LYS A 178 7.04 -16.87 21.40
N ARG A 179 7.55 -15.70 20.97
CA ARG A 179 8.08 -14.70 21.91
C ARG A 179 6.90 -13.95 22.52
N THR A 180 7.00 -13.57 23.78
CA THR A 180 6.14 -12.52 24.34
C THR A 180 6.88 -11.22 24.09
N TYR A 181 6.34 -10.33 23.25
CA TYR A 181 6.92 -8.99 23.13
C TYR A 181 6.42 -8.10 24.26
N LYS A 182 7.31 -7.24 24.76
CA LYS A 182 7.03 -6.31 25.85
C LYS A 182 7.38 -4.89 25.44
N ASN A 183 6.54 -3.96 25.86
CA ASN A 183 6.92 -2.56 25.98
C ASN A 183 7.54 -2.40 27.36
N TYR A 184 8.84 -2.09 27.41
CA TYR A 184 9.61 -2.04 28.65
C TYR A 184 9.50 -0.67 29.32
N ILE A 185 9.56 0.39 28.52
CA ILE A 185 9.54 1.77 28.99
C ILE A 185 8.69 2.56 28.01
N THR A 186 7.71 3.31 28.52
CA THR A 186 7.06 4.40 27.80
C THR A 186 6.96 5.56 28.76
N ASP A 187 7.74 6.60 28.51
CA ASP A 187 7.77 7.77 29.38
C ASP A 187 7.83 9.04 28.54
N VAL A 188 6.79 9.85 28.69
CA VAL A 188 6.69 11.21 28.13
C VAL A 188 6.98 12.27 29.19
N PHE A 189 7.40 11.84 30.38
CA PHE A 189 7.75 12.68 31.52
C PHE A 189 6.70 13.74 31.87
N ASN A 190 5.42 13.49 31.62
CA ASN A 190 4.34 14.44 31.91
C ASN A 190 3.67 14.22 33.29
N SER A 191 4.18 13.28 34.09
CA SER A 191 3.61 12.93 35.40
C SER A 191 3.88 13.98 36.50
N GLY A 192 4.69 15.01 36.22
CA GLY A 192 5.08 16.04 37.18
C GLY A 192 6.34 15.72 37.99
N ALA A 193 6.90 14.52 37.84
CA ALA A 193 8.13 14.09 38.50
C ALA A 193 8.85 13.01 37.68
N ILE A 194 10.13 12.77 37.98
CA ILE A 194 10.85 11.62 37.44
C ILE A 194 10.43 10.38 38.21
N ALA A 195 10.02 9.33 37.49
CA ALA A 195 9.52 8.11 38.12
C ALA A 195 10.61 7.40 38.96
N PRO A 196 10.25 6.78 40.10
CA PRO A 196 11.21 6.21 41.06
C PRO A 196 12.03 5.03 40.51
N GLU A 197 11.58 4.40 39.42
CA GLU A 197 12.30 3.37 38.67
C GLU A 197 13.58 3.89 37.98
N TYR A 198 13.71 5.19 37.77
CA TYR A 198 14.94 5.78 37.25
C TYR A 198 15.98 6.00 38.35
N GLN A 199 17.20 5.60 38.06
CA GLN A 199 18.36 5.87 38.89
C GLN A 199 19.00 7.20 38.46
N LEU A 200 19.10 8.14 39.39
CA LEU A 200 19.58 9.50 39.16
C LEU A 200 20.96 9.72 39.77
N PHE A 201 21.87 10.32 39.02
CA PHE A 201 23.23 10.61 39.47
C PHE A 201 23.65 12.02 39.03
N GLY A 202 24.11 12.84 39.97
CA GLY A 202 24.49 14.23 39.70
C GLY A 202 23.27 15.16 39.64
N GLU A 203 23.38 16.24 38.88
CA GLU A 203 22.32 17.24 38.68
C GLU A 203 21.33 16.77 37.62
N VAL A 204 20.25 16.11 38.05
CA VAL A 204 19.12 15.70 37.23
C VAL A 204 17.85 16.36 37.76
N GLU A 205 17.12 17.06 36.90
CA GLU A 205 15.92 17.80 37.26
C GLU A 205 14.76 17.51 36.32
N TYR A 206 13.55 17.42 36.88
CA TYR A 206 12.32 17.52 36.11
C TYR A 206 12.11 18.97 35.68
N SER A 207 11.66 19.19 34.46
CA SER A 207 11.35 20.51 33.93
C SER A 207 10.14 20.44 33.01
N VAL A 208 9.52 21.58 32.73
CA VAL A 208 8.40 21.70 31.78
C VAL A 208 8.74 22.71 30.71
N ARG A 209 8.16 22.58 29.51
CA ARG A 209 8.33 23.59 28.46
C ARG A 209 7.64 24.89 28.88
N GLU A 210 8.29 26.02 28.64
CA GLU A 210 7.75 27.34 29.03
C GLU A 210 6.40 27.64 28.37
N GLU A 211 6.22 27.18 27.13
CA GLU A 211 5.00 27.40 26.34
C GLU A 211 3.85 26.44 26.69
N GLU A 212 4.16 25.28 27.30
CA GLU A 212 3.18 24.24 27.63
C GLU A 212 3.57 23.54 28.94
N ALA A 213 2.96 23.96 30.04
CA ALA A 213 3.30 23.48 31.38
C ALA A 213 2.94 22.00 31.61
N ARG A 214 2.12 21.39 30.73
CA ARG A 214 1.83 19.94 30.74
C ARG A 214 2.92 19.10 30.06
N ASP A 215 3.81 19.73 29.28
CA ASP A 215 4.89 19.07 28.55
C ASP A 215 6.17 19.02 29.39
N GLY A 216 6.31 17.94 30.15
CA GLY A 216 7.44 17.68 31.02
C GLY A 216 8.61 16.99 30.31
N PHE A 217 9.81 17.15 30.85
CA PHE A 217 11.02 16.51 30.36
C PHE A 217 12.07 16.38 31.47
N VAL A 218 13.09 15.55 31.25
CA VAL A 218 14.23 15.41 32.16
C VAL A 218 15.41 16.23 31.65
N LYS A 219 15.96 17.11 32.49
CA LYS A 219 17.18 17.86 32.21
C LYS A 219 18.35 17.33 33.04
N LEU A 220 19.50 17.22 32.39
CA LEU A 220 20.76 16.80 32.98
C LEU A 220 21.80 17.89 32.81
N SER A 221 22.55 18.18 33.87
CA SER A 221 23.60 19.20 33.89
C SER A 221 24.96 18.65 34.35
N GLY A 222 26.05 19.23 33.84
CA GLY A 222 27.41 18.86 34.26
C GLY A 222 27.80 17.45 33.86
N ASP A 223 28.14 16.59 34.83
CA ASP A 223 28.48 15.16 34.61
C ASP A 223 27.37 14.21 35.10
N ALA A 224 26.11 14.66 35.00
CA ALA A 224 24.95 13.91 35.44
C ALA A 224 24.56 12.75 34.49
N HIS A 225 23.87 11.75 35.04
CA HIS A 225 23.27 10.69 34.25
C HIS A 225 21.99 10.14 34.87
N ILE A 226 21.12 9.65 33.99
CA ILE A 226 19.89 8.93 34.31
C ILE A 226 19.94 7.56 33.64
N MET A 227 19.49 6.53 34.35
CA MET A 227 19.37 5.19 33.78
C MET A 227 18.16 4.43 34.31
N HIS A 228 17.66 3.53 33.48
CA HIS A 228 16.53 2.66 33.79
C HIS A 228 16.85 1.24 33.35
N ASP A 229 16.75 0.30 34.29
CA ASP A 229 16.94 -1.13 34.04
C ASP A 229 15.60 -1.75 33.62
N PHE A 230 15.64 -2.71 32.70
CA PHE A 230 14.47 -3.43 32.22
C PHE A 230 14.81 -4.91 32.05
N ASP A 231 13.79 -5.75 31.94
CA ASP A 231 13.93 -7.21 31.91
C ASP A 231 14.89 -7.71 30.83
N GLY A 232 15.08 -6.94 29.76
CA GLY A 232 16.13 -7.07 28.75
C GLY A 232 15.78 -7.93 27.54
N SER A 233 16.38 -7.65 26.37
CA SER A 233 16.15 -8.40 25.12
C SER A 233 17.34 -8.33 24.16
N ASP A 234 17.54 -9.36 23.35
CA ASP A 234 18.59 -9.39 22.31
C ASP A 234 18.22 -8.54 21.08
N ARG A 235 16.95 -8.13 20.97
CA ARG A 235 16.46 -7.21 19.94
C ARG A 235 15.51 -6.19 20.54
N VAL A 236 15.94 -4.94 20.53
CA VAL A 236 15.24 -3.82 21.17
C VAL A 236 15.14 -2.66 20.21
N VAL A 237 13.98 -2.02 20.17
CA VAL A 237 13.81 -0.68 19.63
C VAL A 237 13.86 0.29 20.80
N ALA A 238 14.72 1.30 20.69
CA ALA A 238 14.77 2.38 21.67
C ALA A 238 14.65 3.71 20.93
N SER A 239 13.73 4.58 21.37
CA SER A 239 13.58 5.92 20.84
C SER A 239 13.43 6.94 21.96
N ALA A 240 13.96 8.14 21.74
CA ALA A 240 13.80 9.28 22.63
C ALA A 240 13.94 10.58 21.84
N LYS A 241 13.41 11.68 22.39
CA LYS A 241 13.79 13.03 21.99
C LYS A 241 14.94 13.49 22.86
N ILE A 242 15.98 14.03 22.24
CA ILE A 242 17.15 14.56 22.92
C ILE A 242 17.36 15.99 22.44
N ARG A 243 17.51 16.92 23.38
CA ARG A 243 17.96 18.29 23.11
C ARG A 243 19.30 18.49 23.79
N VAL A 244 20.28 18.98 23.04
CA VAL A 244 21.64 19.20 23.55
C VAL A 244 21.96 20.66 23.39
N GLU A 245 22.33 21.34 24.47
CA GLU A 245 22.67 22.75 24.42
C GLU A 245 24.04 22.96 23.76
N ALA A 246 24.29 24.18 23.27
CA ALA A 246 25.58 24.55 22.70
C ALA A 246 26.73 24.25 23.68
N GLU A 247 27.88 23.85 23.13
CA GLU A 247 29.09 23.47 23.89
C GLU A 247 28.88 22.31 24.89
N SER A 248 27.77 21.58 24.80
CA SER A 248 27.47 20.43 25.67
C SER A 248 27.77 19.10 24.98
N LYS A 249 27.89 18.03 25.76
CA LYS A 249 27.97 16.67 25.22
C LYS A 249 26.95 15.77 25.88
N ALA A 250 26.05 15.19 25.08
CA ALA A 250 25.15 14.14 25.55
C ALA A 250 25.59 12.76 25.02
N THR A 251 25.20 11.70 25.71
CA THR A 251 25.43 10.33 25.28
C THR A 251 24.23 9.46 25.63
N PHE A 252 23.73 8.74 24.64
CA PHE A 252 22.82 7.61 24.83
C PHE A 252 23.62 6.30 24.79
N SER A 253 23.26 5.34 25.65
CA SER A 253 23.82 3.99 25.62
C SER A 253 22.84 2.91 26.02
N LEU A 254 22.96 1.76 25.36
CA LEU A 254 22.40 0.49 25.83
C LEU A 254 23.51 -0.31 26.51
N ARG A 255 23.16 -1.00 27.60
CA ARG A 255 24.08 -1.86 28.35
C ARG A 255 23.51 -3.26 28.51
N ASN A 256 24.40 -4.23 28.64
CA ASN A 256 24.04 -5.61 28.91
C ASN A 256 23.85 -5.88 30.41
N GLU A 257 23.52 -7.12 30.76
CA GLU A 257 23.34 -7.60 32.13
C GLU A 257 24.57 -7.44 33.05
N ASP A 258 25.78 -7.41 32.49
CA ASP A 258 27.02 -7.14 33.24
C ASP A 258 27.30 -5.63 33.41
N GLY A 259 26.42 -4.76 32.90
CA GLY A 259 26.59 -3.31 32.89
C GLY A 259 27.54 -2.78 31.81
N ALA A 260 28.05 -3.66 30.94
CA ALA A 260 28.93 -3.29 29.83
C ALA A 260 28.16 -2.56 28.73
N VAL A 261 28.78 -1.53 28.13
CA VAL A 261 28.17 -0.74 27.05
C VAL A 261 28.21 -1.53 25.76
N ILE A 262 27.04 -1.83 25.19
CA ILE A 262 26.88 -2.55 23.92
C ILE A 262 26.57 -1.60 22.76
N CYS A 263 25.84 -0.51 23.02
CA CYS A 263 25.62 0.56 22.04
C CYS A 263 25.94 1.91 22.69
N LYS A 264 26.60 2.81 21.96
CA LYS A 264 26.88 4.17 22.42
C LYS A 264 26.76 5.17 21.27
N PHE A 265 26.03 6.25 21.52
CA PHE A 265 25.85 7.35 20.59
C PHE A 265 26.13 8.64 21.33
N SER A 266 27.05 9.45 20.81
CA SER A 266 27.44 10.73 21.41
C SER A 266 26.98 11.88 20.53
N PHE A 267 26.38 12.88 21.16
CA PHE A 267 25.88 14.11 20.55
C PHE A 267 26.82 15.22 20.98
N GLU A 268 27.61 15.75 20.04
CA GLU A 268 28.56 16.83 20.30
C GLU A 268 28.84 17.65 19.04
N ASN A 269 28.89 18.98 19.17
CA ASN A 269 29.20 19.91 18.08
C ASN A 269 28.32 19.71 16.84
N GLY A 270 27.01 19.57 17.03
CA GLY A 270 26.02 19.34 15.97
C GLY A 270 26.11 17.97 15.27
N ARG A 271 26.92 17.04 15.79
CA ARG A 271 27.11 15.69 15.20
C ARG A 271 26.69 14.59 16.14
N ILE A 272 26.12 13.54 15.57
CA ILE A 272 25.84 12.27 16.24
C ILE A 272 26.91 11.27 15.80
N VAL A 273 27.68 10.74 16.75
CA VAL A 273 28.82 9.86 16.49
C VAL A 273 28.65 8.52 17.21
N SER A 274 28.92 7.43 16.50
CA SER A 274 29.02 6.08 17.08
C SER A 274 30.26 5.36 16.57
N LEU A 275 31.05 4.77 17.48
CA LEU A 275 32.30 4.07 17.16
C LEU A 275 33.25 4.85 16.20
N GLY A 276 33.26 6.18 16.32
CA GLY A 276 34.08 7.07 15.48
C GLY A 276 33.50 7.42 14.11
N ALA A 277 32.35 6.85 13.72
CA ALA A 277 31.61 7.22 12.51
C ALA A 277 30.55 8.28 12.84
N GLN A 278 30.43 9.31 12.01
CA GLN A 278 29.28 10.23 12.04
C GLN A 278 28.06 9.49 11.49
N VAL A 279 27.02 9.38 12.31
CA VAL A 279 25.79 8.64 12.00
C VAL A 279 24.57 9.53 11.81
N GLY A 280 24.72 10.83 12.06
CA GLY A 280 23.66 11.82 11.93
C GLY A 280 24.13 13.19 12.39
N GLU A 281 23.23 14.16 12.30
CA GLU A 281 23.44 15.56 12.68
C GLU A 281 22.26 16.02 13.52
N TYR A 282 22.49 17.06 14.32
CA TYR A 282 21.47 17.69 15.14
C TYR A 282 21.76 19.18 15.29
N THR A 283 20.75 19.98 15.62
CA THR A 283 20.90 21.41 15.89
C THR A 283 20.98 21.64 17.40
N ASP A 284 21.99 22.38 17.86
CA ASP A 284 22.12 22.74 19.28
C ASP A 284 20.88 23.52 19.75
N GLY A 285 20.34 23.17 20.92
CA GLY A 285 19.15 23.78 21.51
C GLY A 285 17.80 23.33 20.91
N GLU A 286 17.80 22.46 19.90
CA GLU A 286 16.58 21.91 19.30
C GLU A 286 16.34 20.44 19.68
N ASP A 287 15.07 20.03 19.71
CA ASP A 287 14.72 18.63 19.95
C ASP A 287 15.06 17.78 18.71
N THR A 288 15.83 16.72 18.92
CA THR A 288 16.16 15.73 17.89
C THR A 288 15.55 14.40 18.26
N SER A 289 14.74 13.84 17.36
CA SER A 289 14.20 12.48 17.53
C SER A 289 15.30 11.47 17.21
N PHE A 290 15.61 10.61 18.16
CA PHE A 290 16.65 9.58 18.03
C PHE A 290 16.01 8.21 18.24
N ARG A 291 16.09 7.34 17.23
CA ARG A 291 15.59 5.96 17.30
C ARG A 291 16.66 4.98 16.86
N ILE A 292 16.76 3.87 17.55
CA ILE A 292 17.62 2.76 17.15
C ILE A 292 16.86 1.43 17.14
N VAL A 293 17.28 0.54 16.26
CA VAL A 293 16.88 -0.87 16.24
C VAL A 293 18.13 -1.70 16.48
N TYR A 294 18.29 -2.18 17.72
CA TYR A 294 19.42 -2.98 18.17
C TYR A 294 19.21 -4.46 17.84
N ASN A 295 20.25 -5.12 17.32
CA ASN A 295 20.28 -6.55 17.10
C ASN A 295 21.61 -7.13 17.63
N GLY A 296 21.56 -7.68 18.84
CA GLY A 296 22.72 -8.24 19.54
C GLY A 296 23.28 -9.51 18.90
N GLU A 297 22.43 -10.33 18.29
CA GLU A 297 22.85 -11.55 17.58
C GLU A 297 23.70 -11.22 16.35
N LYS A 298 23.37 -10.12 15.65
CA LYS A 298 24.08 -9.66 14.45
C LYS A 298 25.16 -8.62 14.75
N ALA A 299 25.31 -8.20 16.01
CA ALA A 299 26.22 -7.12 16.42
C ALA A 299 26.02 -5.84 15.58
N ARG A 300 24.75 -5.48 15.32
CA ARG A 300 24.39 -4.32 14.48
C ARG A 300 23.26 -3.50 15.09
N THR A 301 23.29 -2.20 14.80
CA THR A 301 22.25 -1.26 15.19
C THR A 301 21.88 -0.37 14.01
N SER A 302 20.60 -0.35 13.63
CA SER A 302 20.08 0.65 12.68
C SER A 302 19.77 1.93 13.42
N VAL A 303 20.15 3.07 12.85
CA VAL A 303 20.04 4.40 13.45
C VAL A 303 19.08 5.24 12.63
N TYR A 304 18.18 5.90 13.34
CA TYR A 304 17.20 6.83 12.79
C TYR A 304 17.34 8.15 13.54
N VAL A 305 17.41 9.24 12.77
CA VAL A 305 17.49 10.61 13.29
C VAL A 305 16.39 11.40 12.62
N ASN A 306 15.55 12.07 13.40
CA ASN A 306 14.34 12.75 12.94
C ASN A 306 13.49 11.80 12.09
N CYS A 307 13.25 10.59 12.62
CA CYS A 307 12.46 9.55 11.94
C CYS A 307 13.01 9.05 10.59
N ARG A 308 14.17 9.52 10.14
CA ARG A 308 14.84 9.07 8.92
C ARG A 308 15.93 8.07 9.24
N LYS A 309 15.94 6.92 8.56
CA LYS A 309 17.05 5.97 8.66
C LYS A 309 18.32 6.62 8.09
N THR A 310 19.34 6.81 8.92
CA THR A 310 20.59 7.42 8.49
C THR A 310 21.59 6.35 8.05
N MET A 311 21.82 5.33 8.89
CA MET A 311 22.72 4.21 8.59
C MET A 311 22.56 3.04 9.56
N THR A 312 23.25 1.94 9.26
CA THR A 312 23.43 0.81 10.19
C THR A 312 24.90 0.72 10.59
N VAL A 313 25.17 0.69 11.89
CA VAL A 313 26.52 0.60 12.46
C VAL A 313 26.73 -0.70 13.24
N GLY A 314 27.99 -1.05 13.46
CA GLY A 314 28.35 -2.15 14.37
C GLY A 314 28.09 -1.79 15.83
N CYS A 315 27.89 -2.80 16.67
CA CYS A 315 27.73 -2.64 18.11
C CYS A 315 28.25 -3.88 18.86
N GLY A 316 28.20 -3.86 20.20
CA GLY A 316 28.48 -5.02 21.04
C GLY A 316 27.37 -6.08 20.95
N THR A 317 27.65 -7.25 21.51
CA THR A 317 26.72 -8.40 21.56
C THR A 317 26.10 -8.56 22.95
N GLY A 318 24.98 -9.26 23.02
CA GLY A 318 24.32 -9.65 24.26
C GLY A 318 22.96 -8.98 24.48
N ARG A 319 22.28 -9.39 25.55
CA ARG A 319 20.96 -8.92 25.89
C ARG A 319 21.02 -7.49 26.40
N ALA A 320 20.31 -6.55 25.79
CA ALA A 320 20.22 -5.17 26.27
C ALA A 320 19.29 -5.13 27.48
N CYS A 321 19.75 -4.64 28.63
CA CYS A 321 18.99 -4.63 29.90
C CYS A 321 18.90 -3.24 30.54
N THR A 322 19.66 -2.26 30.06
CA THR A 322 19.65 -0.90 30.62
C THR A 322 19.72 0.13 29.51
N VAL A 323 18.88 1.15 29.62
CA VAL A 323 19.04 2.41 28.88
C VAL A 323 19.67 3.44 29.80
N ARG A 324 20.68 4.16 29.30
CA ARG A 324 21.35 5.23 30.03
C ARG A 324 21.60 6.43 29.16
N PHE A 325 21.25 7.59 29.69
CA PHE A 325 21.64 8.87 29.13
C PHE A 325 22.61 9.57 30.07
N THR A 326 23.56 10.30 29.52
CA THR A 326 24.60 10.98 30.28
C THR A 326 24.88 12.32 29.61
N THR A 327 25.00 13.36 30.40
CA THR A 327 25.57 14.63 29.97
C THR A 327 27.02 14.72 30.45
N LYS A 328 27.85 15.45 29.73
CA LYS A 328 29.21 15.78 30.11
C LYS A 328 29.45 17.23 29.72
N TYR A 329 29.68 18.07 30.73
CA TYR A 329 29.73 19.54 30.65
C TYR A 329 28.51 20.17 29.93
N GLY A 330 28.08 21.35 30.39
CA GLY A 330 26.86 21.97 29.89
C GLY A 330 25.59 21.20 30.28
N SER A 331 24.59 21.18 29.39
CA SER A 331 23.29 20.56 29.67
C SER A 331 22.63 19.90 28.46
N ALA A 332 21.81 18.89 28.74
CA ALA A 332 20.95 18.25 27.75
C ALA A 332 19.62 17.84 28.39
N SER A 333 18.57 17.71 27.58
CA SER A 333 17.28 17.16 28.02
C SER A 333 16.84 15.95 27.23
N ILE A 334 16.03 15.11 27.86
CA ILE A 334 15.46 13.90 27.28
C ILE A 334 13.95 13.91 27.51
N ASP A 335 13.23 13.45 26.51
CA ASP A 335 11.79 13.29 26.54
C ASP A 335 11.35 12.09 25.65
N ASN A 336 10.12 11.63 25.79
CA ASN A 336 9.48 10.59 24.97
C ASN A 336 10.31 9.32 24.81
N LEU A 337 10.78 8.78 25.94
CA LEU A 337 11.56 7.56 25.96
C LEU A 337 10.64 6.35 25.79
N VAL A 338 10.80 5.66 24.67
CA VAL A 338 10.14 4.37 24.40
C VAL A 338 11.21 3.31 24.23
N VAL A 339 11.10 2.21 24.98
CA VAL A 339 11.94 1.02 24.84
C VAL A 339 11.05 -0.19 24.73
N SER A 340 11.18 -0.91 23.63
CA SER A 340 10.29 -2.01 23.26
C SER A 340 11.08 -3.16 22.63
N ASP A 341 10.53 -4.37 22.68
CA ASP A 341 10.99 -5.42 21.78
C ASP A 341 10.82 -4.99 20.31
N ASP A 342 11.80 -5.38 19.49
CA ASP A 342 11.66 -5.32 18.04
C ASP A 342 10.62 -6.34 17.59
N THR A 343 9.50 -5.86 17.06
CA THR A 343 8.40 -6.71 16.60
C THR A 343 8.62 -7.24 15.18
N GLU A 344 9.56 -6.64 14.42
CA GLU A 344 9.95 -7.08 13.08
C GLU A 344 10.96 -8.25 13.13
N VAL A 345 10.60 -9.25 13.93
CA VAL A 345 11.33 -10.50 14.08
C VAL A 345 10.58 -11.59 13.36
N TYR A 346 11.09 -11.92 12.18
CA TYR A 346 10.53 -12.94 11.33
C TYR A 346 11.09 -14.33 11.67
N VAL A 347 10.22 -15.34 11.59
CA VAL A 347 10.62 -16.76 11.54
C VAL A 347 11.45 -17.02 10.28
N VAL A 348 11.05 -16.39 9.18
CA VAL A 348 11.74 -16.35 7.89
C VAL A 348 11.61 -14.94 7.33
N ASN A 349 12.72 -14.32 6.91
CA ASN A 349 12.71 -13.14 6.05
C ASN A 349 13.80 -13.37 5.01
N ASP A 350 13.43 -14.07 3.96
CA ASP A 350 14.35 -14.50 2.91
C ASP A 350 14.08 -13.69 1.64
N ASP A 351 15.08 -12.89 1.25
CA ASP A 351 15.15 -12.14 0.00
C ASP A 351 16.09 -12.84 -1.00
N PHE A 352 16.46 -14.09 -0.70
CA PHE A 352 17.19 -15.00 -1.57
C PHE A 352 18.60 -14.55 -1.95
N LYS A 353 19.13 -13.51 -1.27
CA LYS A 353 20.53 -13.09 -1.42
C LYS A 353 21.52 -14.16 -0.99
N LYS A 354 21.15 -14.99 -0.01
CA LYS A 354 21.90 -16.18 0.40
C LYS A 354 21.22 -17.44 -0.14
N SER A 355 21.95 -18.54 -0.28
CA SER A 355 21.32 -19.82 -0.62
C SER A 355 20.43 -20.23 0.55
N PRO A 356 19.13 -20.48 0.36
CA PRO A 356 18.29 -20.96 1.43
C PRO A 356 18.62 -22.43 1.61
N ASP A 357 19.21 -22.78 2.73
CA ASP A 357 19.38 -24.19 3.16
C ASP A 357 18.01 -24.86 3.46
N ARG A 358 16.90 -24.19 3.12
CA ARG A 358 15.50 -24.46 3.45
C ARG A 358 14.63 -24.89 2.26
N PHE A 359 15.17 -24.93 1.05
CA PHE A 359 14.55 -25.62 -0.09
C PHE A 359 14.90 -27.09 0.00
N ILE A 360 13.99 -27.90 0.54
CA ILE A 360 14.37 -29.22 1.04
C ILE A 360 13.80 -30.36 0.18
N ALA A 361 12.84 -30.09 -0.70
CA ALA A 361 12.33 -31.10 -1.63
C ALA A 361 11.67 -30.46 -2.86
N GLN A 362 11.83 -31.11 -4.01
CA GLN A 362 11.21 -30.73 -5.28
C GLN A 362 10.79 -32.00 -6.05
N SER A 363 9.81 -31.88 -6.94
CA SER A 363 9.48 -32.98 -7.85
C SER A 363 10.64 -33.27 -8.81
N GLY A 364 10.72 -34.49 -9.36
CA GLY A 364 11.78 -34.85 -10.33
C GLY A 364 11.77 -33.98 -11.60
N ASN A 365 10.60 -33.40 -11.91
CA ASN A 365 10.40 -32.51 -13.04
C ASN A 365 10.76 -31.04 -12.76
N ALA A 366 10.97 -30.67 -11.50
CA ALA A 366 11.28 -29.29 -11.15
C ALA A 366 12.70 -28.88 -11.55
N GLU A 367 12.80 -27.73 -12.20
CA GLU A 367 14.00 -26.95 -12.39
C GLU A 367 13.91 -25.70 -11.51
N VAL A 368 14.83 -25.59 -10.55
CA VAL A 368 14.90 -24.45 -9.62
C VAL A 368 16.22 -23.74 -9.84
N THR A 369 16.14 -22.48 -10.24
CA THR A 369 17.31 -21.64 -10.48
C THR A 369 17.27 -20.40 -9.60
N ARG A 370 18.46 -19.91 -9.21
CA ARG A 370 18.61 -18.64 -8.53
C ARG A 370 19.19 -17.63 -9.49
N GLU A 371 18.44 -16.59 -9.80
CA GLU A 371 18.82 -15.59 -10.77
C GLU A 371 18.64 -14.16 -10.24
N ALA A 372 19.17 -13.19 -10.98
CA ALA A 372 18.96 -11.79 -10.67
C ALA A 372 17.60 -11.35 -11.22
N TYR A 373 16.69 -10.94 -10.33
CA TYR A 373 15.38 -10.41 -10.71
C TYR A 373 14.78 -9.57 -9.57
N PRO A 374 14.07 -8.46 -9.86
CA PRO A 374 13.95 -7.82 -11.17
C PRO A 374 15.22 -7.03 -11.56
N TYR A 375 16.15 -6.83 -10.61
CA TYR A 375 17.39 -6.08 -10.78
C TYR A 375 18.63 -6.96 -10.69
N LYS A 376 19.76 -6.46 -11.18
CA LYS A 376 21.05 -7.18 -11.25
C LYS A 376 21.56 -7.65 -9.89
N ASP A 377 21.43 -6.79 -8.88
CA ASP A 377 21.91 -7.06 -7.52
C ASP A 377 20.86 -7.73 -6.63
N SER A 378 19.61 -7.79 -7.10
CA SER A 378 18.56 -8.62 -6.48
C SER A 378 18.81 -10.10 -6.73
N LYS A 379 18.14 -10.94 -5.95
CA LYS A 379 18.11 -12.39 -6.14
C LYS A 379 16.67 -12.87 -6.03
N ALA A 380 16.29 -13.76 -6.92
CA ALA A 380 15.01 -14.44 -6.94
C ALA A 380 15.21 -15.92 -7.24
N PHE A 381 14.22 -16.73 -6.86
CA PHE A 381 14.13 -18.13 -7.22
C PHE A 381 13.11 -18.33 -8.32
N LYS A 382 13.53 -18.93 -9.43
CA LYS A 382 12.62 -19.34 -10.49
C LYS A 382 12.41 -20.84 -10.43
N LEU A 383 11.15 -21.24 -10.28
CA LEU A 383 10.66 -22.60 -10.43
C LEU A 383 10.09 -22.77 -11.83
N ALA A 384 10.52 -23.77 -12.59
CA ALA A 384 9.94 -24.13 -13.87
C ALA A 384 9.90 -25.65 -14.03
N SER A 385 9.07 -26.16 -14.92
CA SER A 385 9.07 -27.57 -15.32
C SER A 385 9.99 -27.84 -16.50
N LYS A 386 10.55 -29.06 -16.58
CA LYS A 386 11.38 -29.50 -17.72
C LYS A 386 10.52 -29.86 -18.95
N ASP A 387 9.25 -30.18 -18.73
CA ASP A 387 8.23 -30.49 -19.72
C ASP A 387 6.92 -29.76 -19.38
N ASP A 388 5.78 -30.18 -19.91
CA ASP A 388 4.49 -29.53 -19.68
C ASP A 388 3.76 -30.06 -18.40
N GLU A 389 4.39 -30.95 -17.60
CA GLU A 389 3.88 -31.38 -16.29
C GLU A 389 4.27 -30.40 -15.16
N LEU A 390 3.49 -30.33 -14.08
CA LEU A 390 3.76 -29.36 -13.01
C LEU A 390 5.08 -29.62 -12.24
N ALA A 391 5.92 -28.60 -12.18
CA ALA A 391 7.02 -28.53 -11.22
C ALA A 391 6.47 -28.15 -9.84
N VAL A 392 6.97 -28.81 -8.79
CA VAL A 392 6.55 -28.55 -7.41
C VAL A 392 7.78 -28.39 -6.54
N VAL A 393 7.80 -27.36 -5.70
CA VAL A 393 8.83 -27.14 -4.68
C VAL A 393 8.19 -26.86 -3.33
N SER A 394 8.83 -27.35 -2.27
CA SER A 394 8.43 -27.07 -0.88
C SER A 394 9.50 -26.25 -0.18
N TYR A 395 9.08 -25.13 0.39
CA TYR A 395 9.90 -24.27 1.24
C TYR A 395 9.57 -24.54 2.71
N GLY A 396 10.50 -25.21 3.40
CA GLY A 396 10.33 -25.62 4.79
C GLY A 396 10.77 -24.55 5.79
N PHE A 397 9.99 -24.33 6.84
CA PHE A 397 10.31 -23.42 7.93
C PHE A 397 9.99 -24.04 9.29
N ALA A 398 10.40 -23.37 10.37
CA ALA A 398 10.13 -23.84 11.73
C ALA A 398 8.61 -23.96 11.94
N PRO A 399 8.08 -25.10 12.42
CA PRO A 399 6.64 -25.23 12.67
C PRO A 399 6.09 -24.11 13.53
N VAL A 400 5.00 -23.48 13.08
CA VAL A 400 4.32 -22.37 13.77
C VAL A 400 2.86 -22.76 14.02
N SER A 401 2.41 -22.64 15.28
CA SER A 401 1.02 -22.87 15.70
C SER A 401 0.30 -21.55 16.04
N GLY A 402 -1.02 -21.60 16.24
CA GLY A 402 -1.86 -20.44 16.52
C GLY A 402 -2.06 -19.59 15.26
N VAL A 403 -1.84 -18.27 15.36
CA VAL A 403 -1.89 -17.37 14.20
C VAL A 403 -0.52 -17.24 13.54
N CYS A 404 -0.43 -17.54 12.24
CA CYS A 404 0.80 -17.47 11.45
C CYS A 404 0.54 -16.80 10.12
N SER A 405 1.37 -15.83 9.74
CA SER A 405 1.39 -15.29 8.38
C SER A 405 2.50 -15.88 7.56
N VAL A 406 2.18 -16.15 6.31
CA VAL A 406 3.11 -16.43 5.24
C VAL A 406 2.86 -15.43 4.12
N GLU A 407 3.83 -14.54 3.91
CA GLU A 407 3.85 -13.53 2.86
C GLU A 407 4.83 -13.97 1.76
N SER A 408 4.37 -13.99 0.51
CA SER A 408 5.16 -14.35 -0.67
C SER A 408 5.07 -13.24 -1.71
N LEU A 409 6.21 -12.64 -2.04
CA LEU A 409 6.34 -11.73 -3.17
C LEU A 409 6.83 -12.50 -4.38
N LEU A 410 6.03 -12.58 -5.43
CA LEU A 410 6.30 -13.46 -6.57
C LEU A 410 5.70 -12.95 -7.89
N VAL A 411 6.08 -13.59 -9.00
CA VAL A 411 5.51 -13.42 -10.35
C VAL A 411 5.17 -14.81 -10.90
N ALA A 412 3.92 -15.06 -11.26
CA ALA A 412 3.61 -16.20 -12.15
C ALA A 412 4.02 -15.81 -13.57
N ASN A 413 5.00 -16.50 -14.18
CA ASN A 413 5.61 -16.02 -15.43
C ASN A 413 4.74 -16.27 -16.68
N SER A 414 3.54 -16.85 -16.53
CA SER A 414 2.54 -17.01 -17.58
C SER A 414 1.13 -17.17 -16.98
N GLU A 415 0.15 -17.40 -17.84
CA GLU A 415 -1.24 -17.72 -17.48
C GLU A 415 -1.46 -19.20 -17.12
N GLU A 416 -0.44 -20.06 -17.26
CA GLU A 416 -0.48 -21.45 -16.80
C GLU A 416 -0.74 -21.54 -15.28
N PHE A 417 -1.36 -22.64 -14.85
CA PHE A 417 -1.68 -22.86 -13.43
C PHE A 417 -0.43 -22.79 -12.54
N CYS A 418 -0.51 -21.92 -11.53
CA CYS A 418 0.47 -21.81 -10.46
C CYS A 418 -0.21 -21.97 -9.09
N LEU A 419 0.38 -22.76 -8.20
CA LEU A 419 0.00 -22.84 -6.79
C LEU A 419 0.93 -21.93 -5.99
N ALA A 420 0.39 -20.94 -5.28
CA ALA A 420 1.18 -19.84 -4.74
C ALA A 420 0.52 -19.13 -3.54
N PRO A 421 0.66 -19.64 -2.31
CA PRO A 421 1.16 -20.96 -1.92
C PRO A 421 0.03 -21.96 -1.57
N SER A 422 0.40 -23.22 -1.35
CA SER A 422 -0.32 -24.11 -0.45
C SER A 422 0.44 -24.27 0.86
N LEU A 423 -0.23 -24.02 1.99
CA LEU A 423 0.37 -24.19 3.30
C LEU A 423 0.05 -25.58 3.84
N THR A 424 1.07 -26.27 4.34
CA THR A 424 0.95 -27.64 4.83
C THR A 424 1.57 -27.84 6.21
N ASP A 425 1.11 -28.87 6.91
CA ASP A 425 1.73 -29.36 8.15
C ASP A 425 3.04 -30.12 7.85
N LYS A 426 3.64 -30.71 8.88
CA LYS A 426 4.89 -31.48 8.78
C LYS A 426 4.76 -32.79 7.99
N ASP A 427 3.55 -33.31 7.88
CA ASP A 427 3.24 -34.58 7.21
C ASP A 427 2.79 -34.34 5.76
N GLY A 428 2.80 -33.08 5.30
CA GLY A 428 2.41 -32.66 3.95
C GLY A 428 0.89 -32.51 3.77
N THR A 429 0.11 -32.54 4.84
CA THR A 429 -1.35 -32.34 4.78
C THR A 429 -1.65 -30.87 4.45
N PRO A 430 -2.37 -30.57 3.36
CA PRO A 430 -2.69 -29.19 3.00
C PRO A 430 -3.75 -28.61 3.94
N ALA A 431 -3.38 -27.52 4.61
CA ALA A 431 -4.31 -26.71 5.38
C ALA A 431 -5.14 -25.80 4.47
N MET A 432 -4.52 -25.25 3.42
CA MET A 432 -5.14 -24.35 2.45
C MET A 432 -4.37 -24.30 1.14
N ARG A 433 -5.00 -23.75 0.09
CA ARG A 433 -4.42 -23.53 -1.23
C ARG A 433 -4.83 -22.17 -1.80
N VAL A 434 -3.86 -21.45 -2.36
CA VAL A 434 -4.05 -20.28 -3.22
C VAL A 434 -3.46 -20.60 -4.58
N ALA A 435 -4.17 -20.25 -5.64
CA ALA A 435 -3.73 -20.50 -7.00
C ALA A 435 -3.97 -19.32 -7.92
N LEU A 436 -3.13 -19.22 -8.95
CA LEU A 436 -3.24 -18.29 -10.06
C LEU A 436 -3.40 -19.11 -11.33
N TYR A 437 -4.41 -18.80 -12.15
CA TYR A 437 -4.65 -19.53 -13.39
C TYR A 437 -5.46 -18.68 -14.35
N GLU A 438 -5.02 -18.56 -15.61
CA GLU A 438 -5.66 -17.74 -16.65
C GLU A 438 -5.99 -16.34 -16.14
N ASN A 439 -5.01 -15.67 -15.52
CA ASN A 439 -5.18 -14.34 -14.95
C ASN A 439 -6.33 -14.23 -13.91
N ASN A 440 -6.61 -15.31 -13.19
CA ASN A 440 -7.58 -15.34 -12.10
C ASN A 440 -6.94 -15.82 -10.80
N LEU A 441 -7.40 -15.28 -9.68
CA LEU A 441 -7.03 -15.68 -8.33
C LEU A 441 -8.05 -16.71 -7.82
N TYR A 442 -7.55 -17.77 -7.21
CA TYR A 442 -8.36 -18.80 -6.56
C TYR A 442 -7.87 -19.05 -5.14
N ALA A 443 -8.80 -19.39 -4.25
CA ALA A 443 -8.48 -19.80 -2.88
C ALA A 443 -9.40 -20.94 -2.44
N SER A 444 -8.90 -21.87 -1.63
CA SER A 444 -9.71 -22.98 -1.12
C SER A 444 -10.60 -22.54 0.04
N ASP A 445 -11.91 -22.71 -0.02
CA ASP A 445 -12.83 -22.29 1.07
C ASP A 445 -13.02 -23.34 2.18
N GLY A 446 -12.30 -24.46 2.08
CA GLY A 446 -12.37 -25.61 2.97
C GLY A 446 -12.83 -26.87 2.24
N ASP A 447 -13.64 -26.72 1.20
CA ASP A 447 -14.20 -27.85 0.46
C ASP A 447 -13.77 -27.83 -1.00
N GLU A 448 -13.68 -26.66 -1.65
CA GLU A 448 -13.28 -26.54 -3.07
C GLU A 448 -12.41 -25.30 -3.34
N PHE A 449 -11.86 -25.18 -4.56
CA PHE A 449 -11.31 -23.90 -5.02
C PHE A 449 -12.45 -22.96 -5.40
N VAL A 450 -12.44 -21.78 -4.81
CA VAL A 450 -13.34 -20.67 -5.18
C VAL A 450 -12.54 -19.67 -6.01
N ARG A 451 -13.07 -19.32 -7.18
CA ARG A 451 -12.56 -18.21 -7.98
C ARG A 451 -12.87 -16.91 -7.25
N ILE A 452 -11.84 -16.12 -6.98
CA ILE A 452 -11.98 -14.81 -6.36
C ILE A 452 -12.20 -13.79 -7.46
N PHE A 453 -13.47 -13.48 -7.70
CA PHE A 453 -13.88 -12.42 -8.64
C PHE A 453 -13.76 -11.04 -7.99
N GLY A 454 -14.12 -10.94 -6.71
CA GLY A 454 -13.95 -9.76 -5.88
C GLY A 454 -13.83 -10.20 -4.42
N GLY A 455 -13.01 -9.49 -3.64
CA GLY A 455 -12.84 -9.70 -2.20
C GLY A 455 -13.68 -8.71 -1.40
N LEU A 456 -13.16 -8.26 -0.26
CA LEU A 456 -13.66 -7.03 0.38
C LEU A 456 -13.49 -5.78 -0.53
N CYS A 457 -12.74 -5.93 -1.63
CA CYS A 457 -12.65 -5.00 -2.75
C CYS A 457 -13.06 -5.68 -4.05
N GLU A 458 -13.94 -5.00 -4.79
CA GLU A 458 -14.70 -5.50 -5.95
C GLU A 458 -13.91 -5.36 -7.28
N PHE A 459 -12.67 -4.85 -7.25
CA PHE A 459 -11.87 -4.68 -8.46
C PHE A 459 -11.08 -5.96 -8.83
N HIS A 460 -11.12 -6.29 -10.12
CA HIS A 460 -10.43 -7.45 -10.69
C HIS A 460 -8.95 -7.17 -10.92
N TYR A 461 -8.12 -8.15 -10.56
CA TYR A 461 -6.67 -8.08 -10.63
C TYR A 461 -6.13 -8.95 -11.78
N PHE A 462 -4.97 -8.62 -12.34
CA PHE A 462 -4.26 -9.45 -13.33
C PHE A 462 -3.03 -10.10 -12.66
N PRO A 463 -3.20 -11.27 -12.02
CA PRO A 463 -2.15 -11.89 -11.21
C PRO A 463 -1.05 -12.58 -11.97
N CYS A 464 -1.29 -12.92 -13.23
CA CYS A 464 -0.27 -13.57 -14.05
C CYS A 464 0.60 -12.50 -14.71
N GLN A 465 1.89 -12.80 -14.83
CA GLN A 465 2.93 -11.95 -15.41
C GLN A 465 3.15 -10.62 -14.68
N ASN A 466 2.60 -10.48 -13.47
CA ASN A 466 2.72 -9.30 -12.64
C ASN A 466 3.22 -9.67 -11.23
N ALA A 467 3.96 -8.76 -10.60
CA ALA A 467 4.49 -8.97 -9.26
C ALA A 467 3.36 -8.86 -8.23
N ILE A 468 3.17 -9.85 -7.38
CA ILE A 468 2.13 -9.88 -6.36
C ILE A 468 2.69 -10.13 -4.99
N ASN A 469 2.09 -9.47 -4.00
CA ASN A 469 2.33 -9.79 -2.61
C ASN A 469 1.13 -10.57 -2.05
N ILE A 470 1.28 -11.89 -1.91
CA ILE A 470 0.26 -12.75 -1.30
C ILE A 470 0.59 -12.93 0.17
N LYS A 471 -0.30 -12.48 1.06
CA LYS A 471 -0.24 -12.75 2.51
C LYS A 471 -1.39 -13.68 2.89
N VAL A 472 -1.03 -14.82 3.48
CA VAL A 472 -1.99 -15.76 4.07
C VAL A 472 -1.80 -15.77 5.57
N THR A 473 -2.85 -15.43 6.32
CA THR A 473 -2.88 -15.50 7.79
C THR A 473 -3.69 -16.71 8.22
N VAL A 474 -3.03 -17.78 8.69
CA VAL A 474 -3.70 -19.00 9.20
C VAL A 474 -3.90 -18.90 10.69
N ASP A 475 -5.10 -19.21 11.17
CA ASP A 475 -5.44 -19.43 12.58
C ASP A 475 -5.72 -20.92 12.80
N THR A 476 -4.70 -21.66 13.27
CA THR A 476 -4.80 -23.12 13.45
C THR A 476 -5.76 -23.51 14.56
N GLU A 477 -6.03 -22.61 15.51
CA GLU A 477 -6.94 -22.87 16.63
C GLU A 477 -8.40 -22.72 16.20
N LYS A 478 -8.71 -21.72 15.38
CA LYS A 478 -10.05 -21.55 14.79
C LYS A 478 -10.28 -22.43 13.56
N GLY A 479 -9.22 -22.94 12.95
CA GLY A 479 -9.32 -23.70 11.71
C GLY A 479 -9.73 -22.84 10.52
N THR A 480 -9.26 -21.58 10.49
CA THR A 480 -9.57 -20.61 9.44
C THR A 480 -8.32 -19.94 8.90
N TYR A 481 -8.43 -19.24 7.77
CA TYR A 481 -7.41 -18.34 7.27
C TYR A 481 -8.00 -17.11 6.57
N ASP A 482 -7.21 -16.04 6.56
CA ASP A 482 -7.45 -14.84 5.76
C ASP A 482 -6.45 -14.79 4.60
N LEU A 483 -6.88 -14.25 3.47
CA LEU A 483 -6.06 -14.02 2.29
C LEU A 483 -6.07 -12.53 1.97
N MET A 484 -4.89 -11.92 1.98
CA MET A 484 -4.66 -10.58 1.45
C MET A 484 -3.76 -10.66 0.23
N VAL A 485 -4.09 -9.87 -0.79
CA VAL A 485 -3.26 -9.72 -1.99
C VAL A 485 -3.03 -8.23 -2.20
N ASP A 486 -1.76 -7.83 -2.21
CA ASP A 486 -1.32 -6.44 -2.32
C ASP A 486 -2.00 -5.52 -1.30
N GLY A 487 -2.16 -6.01 -0.07
CA GLY A 487 -2.79 -5.27 1.03
C GLY A 487 -4.32 -5.29 1.06
N ALA A 488 -5.01 -5.73 0.01
CA ALA A 488 -6.47 -5.83 0.05
C ALA A 488 -6.92 -7.23 0.52
N TYR A 489 -7.92 -7.29 1.39
CA TYR A 489 -8.54 -8.57 1.77
C TYR A 489 -9.30 -9.18 0.58
N ARG A 490 -8.90 -10.38 0.20
CA ARG A 490 -9.52 -11.19 -0.85
C ARG A 490 -10.39 -12.31 -0.30
N ALA A 491 -10.05 -12.82 0.87
CA ALA A 491 -10.89 -13.73 1.65
C ALA A 491 -10.68 -13.45 3.14
N LYS A 492 -11.74 -13.58 3.94
CA LYS A 492 -11.70 -13.41 5.40
C LYS A 492 -12.47 -14.54 6.06
N GLY A 493 -11.82 -15.26 6.98
CA GLY A 493 -12.42 -16.37 7.73
C GLY A 493 -12.69 -17.61 6.90
N PHE A 494 -11.97 -17.83 5.79
CA PHE A 494 -12.12 -19.06 5.01
C PHE A 494 -11.72 -20.27 5.86
N LYS A 495 -12.44 -21.38 5.72
CA LYS A 495 -12.17 -22.59 6.51
C LYS A 495 -10.94 -23.30 5.95
N LEU A 496 -10.14 -23.92 6.82
CA LEU A 496 -9.05 -24.80 6.39
C LEU A 496 -9.62 -26.06 5.74
N MET A 497 -8.96 -26.50 4.65
CA MET A 497 -9.27 -27.76 3.97
C MET A 497 -9.12 -28.96 4.90
N ASN A 498 -8.06 -28.94 5.73
CA ASN A 498 -7.81 -29.91 6.78
C ASN A 498 -7.45 -29.18 8.07
N PRO A 499 -8.03 -29.56 9.22
CA PRO A 499 -7.54 -29.09 10.51
C PRO A 499 -6.08 -29.50 10.72
N VAL A 500 -5.23 -28.54 11.03
CA VAL A 500 -3.80 -28.73 11.35
C VAL A 500 -3.48 -28.02 12.66
N SER A 501 -2.52 -28.55 13.44
CA SER A 501 -2.06 -27.90 14.68
C SER A 501 -0.94 -26.89 14.46
N GLU A 502 -0.27 -26.97 13.31
CA GLU A 502 0.83 -26.10 12.90
C GLU A 502 0.90 -26.01 11.36
N VAL A 503 1.55 -24.95 10.88
CA VAL A 503 2.02 -24.84 9.49
C VAL A 503 3.54 -24.77 9.49
N CYS A 504 4.18 -25.43 8.53
CA CYS A 504 5.65 -25.48 8.48
C CYS A 504 6.24 -25.58 7.06
N ASN A 505 5.38 -25.66 6.03
CA ASN A 505 5.83 -25.64 4.64
C ASN A 505 4.93 -24.73 3.81
N ALA A 506 5.56 -23.98 2.90
CA ALA A 506 4.89 -23.31 1.80
C ALA A 506 5.25 -24.05 0.50
N VAL A 507 4.23 -24.62 -0.14
CA VAL A 507 4.37 -25.38 -1.39
C VAL A 507 4.00 -24.48 -2.56
N TYR A 508 4.87 -24.45 -3.55
CA TYR A 508 4.65 -23.73 -4.80
C TYR A 508 4.68 -24.70 -5.98
N SER A 509 3.85 -24.45 -6.98
CA SER A 509 3.90 -25.19 -8.24
C SER A 509 3.79 -24.27 -9.44
N ALA A 510 4.37 -24.68 -10.54
CA ALA A 510 4.29 -23.96 -11.81
C ALA A 510 4.46 -24.92 -13.00
N GLY A 511 3.93 -24.53 -14.15
CA GLY A 511 4.24 -25.15 -15.43
C GLY A 511 5.58 -24.68 -16.01
N LYS A 512 5.66 -24.66 -17.34
CA LYS A 512 6.88 -24.51 -18.11
C LYS A 512 7.43 -23.09 -18.09
N ALA A 513 6.54 -22.10 -18.16
CA ALA A 513 6.96 -20.70 -18.04
C ALA A 513 7.47 -20.38 -16.62
N GLY A 514 6.94 -21.11 -15.63
CA GLY A 514 7.42 -21.09 -14.27
C GLY A 514 6.84 -19.99 -13.37
N LEU A 515 7.37 -19.92 -12.16
CA LEU A 515 7.02 -19.00 -11.08
C LEU A 515 8.31 -18.42 -10.50
N THR A 516 8.39 -17.09 -10.38
CA THR A 516 9.54 -16.37 -9.83
C THR A 516 9.22 -15.85 -8.44
N LEU A 517 9.86 -16.39 -7.41
CA LEU A 517 9.77 -15.95 -6.02
C LEU A 517 10.88 -14.95 -5.70
N MET A 518 10.50 -13.77 -5.22
CA MET A 518 11.43 -12.70 -4.85
C MET A 518 11.62 -12.57 -3.34
N ARG A 519 10.59 -12.93 -2.56
CA ARG A 519 10.66 -12.90 -1.10
C ARG A 519 9.70 -13.89 -0.47
N ILE A 520 10.13 -14.51 0.63
CA ILE A 520 9.23 -15.17 1.59
C ILE A 520 9.45 -14.56 2.98
N ARG A 521 8.37 -14.12 3.60
CA ARG A 521 8.32 -13.72 5.01
C ARG A 521 7.36 -14.63 5.75
N VAL A 522 7.82 -15.21 6.86
CA VAL A 522 6.99 -15.99 7.78
C VAL A 522 7.13 -15.39 9.16
N TYR A 523 6.00 -15.13 9.80
CA TYR A 523 5.97 -14.56 11.13
C TYR A 523 4.71 -15.01 11.88
N ASP A 524 4.85 -15.16 13.18
CA ASP A 524 3.73 -15.38 14.09
C ASP A 524 2.87 -14.11 14.09
N ASP A 525 1.77 -14.17 13.35
CA ASP A 525 0.93 -13.05 12.93
C ASP A 525 -0.20 -12.78 13.91
N VAL A 526 0.06 -13.02 15.20
CA VAL A 526 -0.61 -12.26 16.26
C VAL A 526 -0.06 -10.82 16.31
N ASP A 527 0.16 -10.28 15.11
CA ASP A 527 0.43 -8.90 14.71
C ASP A 527 1.87 -8.42 14.88
N PHE A 528 2.42 -7.76 13.85
CA PHE A 528 3.49 -6.77 14.07
C PHE A 528 3.10 -5.76 15.16
N ALA A 529 1.78 -5.60 15.38
CA ALA A 529 1.13 -4.93 16.48
C ALA A 529 0.77 -5.84 17.67
N ARG A 530 1.57 -6.88 18.03
CA ARG A 530 1.40 -7.61 19.30
C ARG A 530 1.12 -6.59 20.39
N GLY A 531 0.14 -6.89 21.26
CA GLY A 531 -0.39 -6.09 22.39
C GLY A 531 0.65 -5.56 23.39
N MET A 532 1.70 -4.94 22.87
CA MET A 532 2.66 -4.05 23.47
C MET A 532 2.00 -2.70 23.67
N ILE A 533 0.77 -2.76 24.20
CA ILE A 533 0.13 -1.60 24.77
C ILE A 533 1.19 -1.01 25.70
N PRO A 534 1.59 0.26 25.47
CA PRO A 534 2.48 0.98 26.35
C PRO A 534 2.19 0.67 27.81
N ASN A 535 3.23 0.55 28.63
CA ASN A 535 3.07 0.42 30.08
C ASN A 535 2.66 1.78 30.69
N ALA A 536 1.53 2.29 30.23
CA ALA A 536 0.92 3.58 30.48
C ALA A 536 -0.61 3.37 30.63
N PRO A 537 -1.39 4.38 31.04
CA PRO A 537 -2.83 4.23 31.20
C PRO A 537 -3.52 3.74 29.91
N VAL A 538 -4.44 2.78 30.06
CA VAL A 538 -5.25 2.24 28.96
C VAL A 538 -6.68 2.73 29.09
N PHE A 539 -7.14 3.44 28.07
CA PHE A 539 -8.48 3.98 27.92
C PHE A 539 -9.27 3.07 26.97
N ASP A 540 -9.74 1.92 27.47
CA ASP A 540 -10.58 0.99 26.70
C ASP A 540 -11.96 1.59 26.50
N VAL A 541 -12.28 1.92 25.25
CA VAL A 541 -13.53 2.61 24.89
C VAL A 541 -14.78 1.82 25.29
N THR A 542 -14.69 0.50 25.46
CA THR A 542 -15.83 -0.34 25.85
C THR A 542 -16.09 -0.39 27.36
N LYS A 543 -15.18 0.15 28.18
CA LYS A 543 -15.30 0.19 29.63
C LYS A 543 -15.82 1.53 30.13
N ALA A 544 -16.31 1.56 31.37
CA ALA A 544 -16.65 2.80 32.03
C ALA A 544 -15.40 3.70 32.16
N PRO A 545 -15.50 5.01 31.90
CA PRO A 545 -16.74 5.79 31.72
C PRO A 545 -17.25 5.88 30.27
N TYR A 546 -16.54 5.34 29.28
CA TYR A 546 -16.82 5.55 27.84
C TYR A 546 -17.99 4.70 27.33
N ASN A 547 -18.01 3.40 27.67
CA ASN A 547 -19.11 2.46 27.38
C ASN A 547 -19.53 2.42 25.90
N ALA A 548 -18.56 2.43 24.98
CA ALA A 548 -18.75 2.13 23.57
C ALA A 548 -19.18 0.66 23.39
N ILE A 549 -20.06 0.39 22.43
CA ILE A 549 -20.68 -0.91 22.19
C ILE A 549 -19.97 -1.66 21.06
N GLY A 550 -19.53 -0.97 20.01
CA GLY A 550 -18.86 -1.59 18.85
C GLY A 550 -19.78 -2.48 18.00
N ASP A 551 -21.05 -2.09 17.79
CA ASP A 551 -22.05 -2.85 17.03
C ASP A 551 -22.17 -2.49 15.53
N GLY A 552 -21.39 -1.50 15.08
CA GLY A 552 -21.38 -0.97 13.72
C GLY A 552 -22.61 -0.14 13.35
N LYS A 553 -23.45 0.25 14.32
CA LYS A 553 -24.72 0.94 14.08
C LYS A 553 -24.93 2.14 15.00
N THR A 554 -24.57 2.00 16.27
CA THR A 554 -24.67 3.06 17.25
C THR A 554 -23.58 4.10 16.96
N LEU A 555 -23.95 5.37 16.81
CA LEU A 555 -22.98 6.45 16.64
C LEU A 555 -22.23 6.68 17.96
N GLU A 556 -20.93 6.42 17.97
CA GLU A 556 -20.11 6.37 19.19
C GLU A 556 -19.09 7.51 19.30
N THR A 557 -19.16 8.50 18.40
CA THR A 557 -18.22 9.65 18.29
C THR A 557 -17.88 10.23 19.66
N ALA A 558 -18.88 10.65 20.44
CA ALA A 558 -18.67 11.29 21.73
C ALA A 558 -17.99 10.38 22.78
N LYS A 559 -18.22 9.06 22.72
CA LYS A 559 -17.64 8.11 23.69
C LYS A 559 -16.16 7.89 23.41
N ILE A 560 -15.83 7.72 22.14
CA ILE A 560 -14.45 7.50 21.68
C ILE A 560 -13.66 8.80 21.85
N GLN A 561 -14.24 9.94 21.46
CA GLN A 561 -13.60 11.25 21.64
C GLN A 561 -13.29 11.52 23.12
N LYS A 562 -14.20 11.17 24.04
CA LYS A 562 -13.93 11.32 25.46
C LYS A 562 -12.70 10.49 25.90
N ALA A 563 -12.52 9.28 25.38
CA ALA A 563 -11.34 8.47 25.69
C ALA A 563 -10.05 9.12 25.16
N ILE A 564 -10.11 9.72 23.96
CA ILE A 564 -9.01 10.48 23.37
C ILE A 564 -8.67 11.71 24.21
N ASP A 565 -9.67 12.48 24.64
CA ASP A 565 -9.48 13.67 25.46
C ASP A 565 -8.86 13.32 26.83
N ASP A 566 -9.30 12.23 27.45
CA ASP A 566 -8.75 11.76 28.73
C ASP A 566 -7.31 11.20 28.59
N ALA A 567 -6.88 10.81 27.38
CA ALA A 567 -5.55 10.26 27.12
C ALA A 567 -4.46 11.31 26.87
N GLU A 568 -4.84 12.56 26.59
CA GLU A 568 -3.90 13.63 26.25
C GLU A 568 -2.82 13.86 27.33
N PHE A 569 -1.55 13.97 26.91
CA PHE A 569 -0.37 14.16 27.78
C PHE A 569 -0.09 13.00 28.74
N THR A 570 -0.73 11.83 28.58
CA THR A 570 -0.51 10.70 29.50
C THR A 570 0.52 9.69 29.01
N GLY A 571 0.90 9.74 27.73
CA GLY A 571 1.61 8.64 27.04
C GLY A 571 0.75 7.38 26.88
N GLY A 572 -0.53 7.45 27.26
CA GLY A 572 -1.46 6.34 27.34
C GLY A 572 -2.06 5.92 26.00
N THR A 573 -2.88 4.88 26.06
CA THR A 573 -3.45 4.22 24.87
C THR A 573 -4.96 4.25 24.90
N VAL A 574 -5.57 4.83 23.87
CA VAL A 574 -7.00 4.67 23.56
C VAL A 574 -7.17 3.35 22.82
N LEU A 575 -7.79 2.37 23.46
CA LEU A 575 -7.96 1.02 22.92
C LEU A 575 -9.37 0.85 22.37
N LEU A 576 -9.46 0.55 21.08
CA LEU A 576 -10.65 0.04 20.42
C LEU A 576 -10.48 -1.48 20.23
N PRO A 577 -11.08 -2.31 21.11
CA PRO A 577 -10.99 -3.76 21.02
C PRO A 577 -11.90 -4.31 19.90
N ARG A 578 -11.92 -5.63 19.68
CA ARG A 578 -12.83 -6.31 18.75
C ARG A 578 -14.24 -5.69 18.73
N GLY A 579 -14.67 -5.25 17.54
CA GLY A 579 -15.97 -4.60 17.32
C GLY A 579 -15.96 -3.71 16.08
N THR A 580 -17.11 -3.15 15.73
CA THR A 580 -17.22 -2.13 14.68
C THR A 580 -17.74 -0.85 15.30
N PHE A 581 -16.93 0.20 15.31
CA PHE A 581 -17.25 1.47 15.97
C PHE A 581 -17.71 2.48 14.92
N PHE A 582 -19.02 2.67 14.81
CA PHE A 582 -19.62 3.62 13.88
C PHE A 582 -19.48 5.04 14.45
N THR A 583 -18.81 5.94 13.73
CA THR A 583 -18.39 7.24 14.27
C THR A 583 -18.30 8.33 13.20
N GLY A 584 -18.40 9.58 13.65
CA GLY A 584 -17.90 10.76 12.96
C GLY A 584 -16.40 10.95 13.12
N GLU A 585 -15.92 12.16 12.85
CA GLU A 585 -14.53 12.58 13.05
C GLU A 585 -14.06 12.36 14.51
N LEU A 586 -12.86 11.79 14.65
CA LEU A 586 -12.15 11.63 15.92
C LEU A 586 -10.91 12.54 15.93
N PHE A 587 -10.86 13.48 16.86
CA PHE A 587 -9.79 14.47 17.00
C PHE A 587 -8.71 13.98 17.97
N LEU A 588 -7.57 13.56 17.44
CA LEU A 588 -6.39 13.10 18.20
C LEU A 588 -5.77 14.22 19.05
N LYS A 589 -5.05 13.82 20.10
CA LYS A 589 -4.43 14.73 21.09
C LYS A 589 -2.95 14.41 21.32
N ASN A 590 -2.23 15.26 22.04
CA ASN A 590 -0.79 15.11 22.30
C ASN A 590 -0.46 13.87 23.16
N ASP A 591 0.70 13.26 22.92
CA ASP A 591 1.29 12.19 23.74
C ASP A 591 0.31 11.05 24.03
N MET A 592 -0.25 10.46 22.97
CA MET A 592 -1.16 9.32 23.07
C MET A 592 -0.97 8.32 21.93
N THR A 593 -1.45 7.10 22.16
CA THR A 593 -1.59 6.06 21.14
C THR A 593 -3.07 5.77 20.87
N LEU A 594 -3.52 5.88 19.61
CA LEU A 594 -4.77 5.29 19.16
C LEU A 594 -4.51 3.85 18.71
N TRP A 595 -5.06 2.89 19.44
CA TRP A 595 -4.89 1.47 19.19
C TRP A 595 -6.20 0.86 18.67
N VAL A 596 -6.24 0.55 17.38
CA VAL A 596 -7.34 -0.16 16.72
C VAL A 596 -6.95 -1.62 16.62
N ASP A 597 -7.49 -2.46 17.51
CA ASP A 597 -7.19 -3.89 17.55
C ASP A 597 -7.45 -4.57 16.19
N ARG A 598 -6.70 -5.63 15.86
CA ARG A 598 -6.83 -6.36 14.59
C ARG A 598 -8.27 -6.72 14.22
N ASP A 599 -9.06 -7.11 15.21
CA ASP A 599 -10.44 -7.52 14.99
C ASP A 599 -11.43 -6.35 15.14
N ALA A 600 -10.93 -5.11 15.24
CA ALA A 600 -11.70 -3.88 15.33
C ALA A 600 -11.78 -3.14 13.98
N THR A 601 -12.85 -2.38 13.81
CA THR A 601 -13.04 -1.48 12.67
C THR A 601 -13.59 -0.16 13.15
N ILE A 602 -12.95 0.95 12.81
CA ILE A 602 -13.56 2.29 12.88
C ILE A 602 -14.30 2.50 11.56
N LEU A 603 -15.61 2.72 11.64
CA LEU A 603 -16.49 2.86 10.48
C LEU A 603 -17.05 4.28 10.41
N GLY A 604 -16.76 4.98 9.31
CA GLY A 604 -17.25 6.34 9.06
C GLY A 604 -18.75 6.41 8.81
N THR A 605 -19.38 7.46 9.37
CA THR A 605 -20.75 7.85 9.02
C THR A 605 -20.79 8.57 7.66
N HIS A 606 -21.94 8.51 6.98
CA HIS A 606 -22.19 9.31 5.78
C HIS A 606 -22.74 10.71 6.11
N ASP A 607 -22.98 11.01 7.38
CA ASP A 607 -23.46 12.32 7.81
C ASP A 607 -22.30 13.34 7.79
N HIS A 608 -22.30 14.23 6.80
CA HIS A 608 -21.30 15.30 6.69
C HIS A 608 -21.24 16.22 7.92
N GLY A 609 -22.33 16.33 8.69
CA GLY A 609 -22.39 17.11 9.92
C GLY A 609 -21.53 16.55 11.06
N GLU A 610 -21.15 15.28 10.99
CA GLU A 610 -20.27 14.59 11.93
C GLU A 610 -18.77 14.77 11.60
N TYR A 611 -18.45 15.56 10.56
CA TYR A 611 -17.09 15.90 10.14
C TYR A 611 -16.95 17.43 10.07
N PRO A 612 -16.60 18.11 11.17
CA PRO A 612 -16.50 19.56 11.17
C PRO A 612 -15.40 20.05 10.23
N LEU A 613 -15.67 21.09 9.44
CA LEU A 613 -14.65 21.69 8.58
C LEU A 613 -13.68 22.55 9.39
N MET A 614 -12.39 22.28 9.23
CA MET A 614 -11.26 22.97 9.81
C MET A 614 -10.50 23.75 8.72
N GLU A 615 -9.91 24.88 9.07
CA GLU A 615 -9.01 25.64 8.18
C GLU A 615 -7.59 25.65 8.80
N PRO A 616 -6.85 24.53 8.71
CA PRO A 616 -5.57 24.42 9.42
C PRO A 616 -4.50 25.28 8.73
N GLY A 617 -3.88 26.16 9.52
CA GLY A 617 -2.78 27.03 9.13
C GLY A 617 -2.99 27.84 7.83
N THR A 618 -1.96 27.90 6.98
CA THR A 618 -1.95 28.75 5.78
C THR A 618 -1.88 27.99 4.45
N SER A 619 -1.66 26.67 4.51
CA SER A 619 -1.67 25.76 3.35
C SER A 619 -2.87 26.01 2.42
N LEU A 620 -2.56 26.18 1.13
CA LEU A 620 -3.59 26.39 0.13
C LEU A 620 -4.38 25.12 -0.17
N CYS A 621 -3.72 23.95 -0.07
CA CYS A 621 -4.36 22.65 -0.25
C CYS A 621 -5.41 22.44 0.84
N ALA A 622 -5.01 22.68 2.10
CA ALA A 622 -5.90 22.60 3.26
C ALA A 622 -7.18 23.43 3.09
N VAL A 623 -7.04 24.72 2.75
CA VAL A 623 -8.17 25.66 2.64
C VAL A 623 -9.10 25.34 1.47
N ARG A 624 -8.61 24.71 0.40
CA ARG A 624 -9.41 24.47 -0.81
C ARG A 624 -10.15 23.16 -0.81
N GLN A 625 -9.55 22.12 -0.23
CA GLN A 625 -9.91 20.73 -0.52
C GLN A 625 -9.91 19.82 0.71
N LEU A 626 -9.28 20.22 1.82
CA LEU A 626 -9.15 19.39 3.02
C LEU A 626 -9.80 20.07 4.22
N GLY A 627 -9.43 19.64 5.43
CA GLY A 627 -9.90 20.24 6.67
C GLY A 627 -10.82 19.35 7.48
N ARG A 628 -10.93 18.06 7.18
CA ARG A 628 -11.74 17.11 7.94
C ARG A 628 -11.31 15.69 7.64
N GLY A 629 -11.45 14.78 8.60
CA GLY A 629 -11.18 13.38 8.36
C GLY A 629 -11.81 12.46 9.41
N LEU A 630 -11.90 11.16 9.13
CA LEU A 630 -12.38 10.20 10.13
C LEU A 630 -11.48 10.16 11.35
N VAL A 631 -10.16 10.15 11.13
CA VAL A 631 -9.14 10.35 12.16
C VAL A 631 -8.40 11.65 11.84
N TYR A 632 -8.62 12.68 12.64
CA TYR A 632 -8.07 14.02 12.46
C TYR A 632 -7.06 14.35 13.56
N GLY A 633 -5.97 15.02 13.22
CA GLY A 633 -5.04 15.57 14.21
C GLY A 633 -4.46 16.90 13.74
N GLU A 634 -4.42 17.90 14.60
CA GLU A 634 -3.88 19.22 14.28
C GLU A 634 -3.07 19.79 15.44
N ASN A 635 -1.89 20.34 15.15
CA ASN A 635 -0.97 20.88 16.15
C ASN A 635 -0.64 19.89 17.28
N ILE A 636 -0.62 18.60 16.94
CA ILE A 636 -0.33 17.53 17.89
C ILE A 636 1.13 17.07 17.80
N LYS A 637 1.63 16.51 18.90
CA LYS A 637 2.95 15.89 18.94
C LYS A 637 2.92 14.52 19.60
N ASN A 638 3.86 13.67 19.19
CA ASN A 638 4.07 12.35 19.78
C ASN A 638 2.80 11.47 19.77
N VAL A 639 2.29 11.21 18.57
CA VAL A 639 1.06 10.44 18.40
C VAL A 639 1.34 9.19 17.57
N ARG A 640 0.81 8.07 18.05
CA ARG A 640 0.86 6.79 17.35
C ARG A 640 -0.54 6.33 16.99
N VAL A 641 -0.74 5.88 15.75
CA VAL A 641 -1.97 5.21 15.29
C VAL A 641 -1.56 3.81 14.83
N THR A 642 -2.07 2.77 15.50
CA THR A 642 -1.61 1.38 15.31
C THR A 642 -2.66 0.34 15.72
N GLY A 643 -2.31 -0.94 15.71
CA GLY A 643 -3.07 -2.02 16.38
C GLY A 643 -3.49 -3.19 15.49
N GLY A 644 -3.29 -3.12 14.17
CA GLY A 644 -3.64 -4.18 13.21
C GLY A 644 -5.04 -4.06 12.61
N GLY A 645 -5.89 -3.18 13.14
CA GLY A 645 -7.30 -3.06 12.77
C GLY A 645 -7.56 -2.33 11.46
N MET A 646 -8.84 -2.01 11.24
CA MET A 646 -9.33 -1.36 10.01
C MET A 646 -9.84 0.06 10.30
N LEU A 647 -9.45 1.02 9.46
CA LEU A 647 -10.13 2.29 9.28
C LEU A 647 -10.93 2.20 7.98
N ASP A 648 -12.26 2.19 8.09
CA ASP A 648 -13.17 2.14 6.94
C ASP A 648 -13.92 3.48 6.85
N GLY A 649 -13.63 4.26 5.82
CA GLY A 649 -14.25 5.57 5.61
C GLY A 649 -15.71 5.48 5.19
N ASN A 650 -16.20 4.28 4.85
CA ASN A 650 -17.53 4.07 4.27
C ASN A 650 -17.76 4.92 3.01
N GLY A 651 -16.71 5.28 2.29
CA GLY A 651 -16.77 6.09 1.08
C GLY A 651 -17.45 5.34 -0.06
N THR A 652 -18.74 5.59 -0.29
CA THR A 652 -19.52 5.08 -1.43
C THR A 652 -19.75 6.14 -2.52
N TYR A 653 -20.37 5.77 -3.65
CA TYR A 653 -20.60 6.66 -4.81
C TYR A 653 -21.25 8.01 -4.49
N ARG A 654 -22.10 8.08 -3.45
CA ARG A 654 -22.73 9.35 -3.04
C ARG A 654 -21.72 10.45 -2.72
N PHE A 655 -20.47 10.10 -2.42
CA PHE A 655 -19.39 11.08 -2.29
C PHE A 655 -18.95 11.68 -3.64
N LYS A 656 -19.04 10.98 -4.79
CA LYS A 656 -18.74 11.54 -6.14
C LYS A 656 -19.60 12.78 -6.44
N MET A 657 -20.86 12.78 -5.98
CA MET A 657 -21.80 13.90 -6.16
C MET A 657 -21.46 15.15 -5.35
N ASN A 658 -20.63 15.00 -4.32
CA ASN A 658 -20.28 16.08 -3.40
C ASN A 658 -18.98 16.79 -3.78
N ASP A 659 -18.40 16.54 -4.97
CA ASP A 659 -17.32 17.37 -5.51
C ASP A 659 -17.93 18.58 -6.25
N PRO A 660 -18.06 19.76 -5.62
CA PRO A 660 -18.96 20.78 -6.13
C PRO A 660 -18.26 21.60 -7.22
N ILE A 661 -18.87 21.62 -8.40
CA ILE A 661 -18.58 22.57 -9.47
C ILE A 661 -18.89 23.98 -8.94
N SER A 662 -17.87 24.64 -8.39
CA SER A 662 -17.80 26.06 -7.98
C SER A 662 -18.89 26.59 -7.02
N GLU A 663 -18.43 27.14 -5.88
CA GLU A 663 -19.16 28.01 -4.92
C GLU A 663 -19.90 27.39 -3.72
N ARG A 664 -20.09 26.06 -3.59
CA ARG A 664 -20.69 25.41 -2.39
C ARG A 664 -19.70 24.78 -1.38
N ARG A 665 -18.42 25.17 -1.46
CA ARG A 665 -17.23 24.41 -1.01
C ARG A 665 -16.97 24.24 0.50
N LYS A 666 -17.88 24.53 1.44
CA LYS A 666 -17.57 24.36 2.88
C LYS A 666 -18.32 23.20 3.55
N GLU A 667 -19.60 23.07 3.24
CA GLU A 667 -20.48 22.15 3.98
C GLU A 667 -20.39 20.72 3.42
N ASP A 668 -20.21 20.56 2.12
CA ASP A 668 -20.24 19.26 1.41
C ASP A 668 -18.86 18.64 1.11
N CYS A 669 -17.75 19.22 1.61
CA CYS A 669 -16.41 18.62 1.40
C CYS A 669 -16.36 17.19 1.94
N ARG A 670 -15.70 16.30 1.18
CA ARG A 670 -15.53 14.89 1.54
C ARG A 670 -14.46 14.76 2.63
N PRO A 671 -14.65 13.90 3.65
CA PRO A 671 -13.64 13.68 4.67
C PRO A 671 -12.52 12.77 4.14
N ASP A 672 -11.28 13.13 4.49
CA ASP A 672 -10.13 12.24 4.40
C ASP A 672 -10.28 11.08 5.39
N LEU A 673 -9.56 9.98 5.20
CA LEU A 673 -9.65 8.87 6.15
C LEU A 673 -8.74 9.08 7.37
N CYS A 674 -7.49 9.48 7.15
CA CYS A 674 -6.57 9.89 8.20
C CYS A 674 -5.86 11.19 7.79
N TYR A 675 -6.16 12.28 8.50
CA TYR A 675 -5.63 13.60 8.20
C TYR A 675 -4.90 14.17 9.42
N ILE A 676 -3.57 14.32 9.32
CA ILE A 676 -2.72 14.84 10.39
C ILE A 676 -1.98 16.06 9.88
N THR A 677 -2.17 17.21 10.52
CA THR A 677 -1.74 18.50 10.00
C THR A 677 -0.98 19.34 11.03
N TYR A 678 0.03 20.11 10.62
CA TYR A 678 0.88 20.97 11.47
C TYR A 678 1.42 20.25 12.72
N SER A 679 1.80 18.99 12.57
CA SER A 679 2.09 18.09 13.68
C SER A 679 3.52 17.55 13.62
N LYS A 680 4.02 17.02 14.74
CA LYS A 680 5.39 16.48 14.81
C LYS A 680 5.50 15.18 15.58
N ASP A 681 6.45 14.33 15.21
CA ASP A 681 6.70 13.04 15.88
C ASP A 681 5.49 12.10 15.77
N ILE A 682 5.14 11.75 14.54
CA ILE A 682 3.94 10.98 14.20
C ILE A 682 4.32 9.59 13.70
N VAL A 683 3.64 8.56 14.21
CA VAL A 683 3.80 7.18 13.75
C VAL A 683 2.45 6.60 13.35
N ILE A 684 2.30 6.19 12.09
CA ILE A 684 1.13 5.44 11.61
C ILE A 684 1.65 4.09 11.14
N GLU A 685 1.25 3.00 11.79
CA GLU A 685 1.83 1.68 11.48
C GLU A 685 0.82 0.55 11.65
N ASN A 686 1.00 -0.54 10.91
CA ASN A 686 0.22 -1.77 11.09
C ASN A 686 -1.30 -1.55 11.02
N LEU A 687 -1.79 -0.92 9.97
CA LEU A 687 -3.22 -0.60 9.82
C LEU A 687 -3.72 -0.94 8.41
N ASN A 688 -5.00 -1.27 8.36
CA ASN A 688 -5.73 -1.46 7.11
C ASN A 688 -6.66 -0.27 6.89
N PHE A 689 -6.72 0.22 5.66
CA PHE A 689 -7.54 1.36 5.25
C PHE A 689 -8.46 0.90 4.13
N LYS A 690 -9.72 1.32 4.21
CA LYS A 690 -10.73 0.93 3.23
C LYS A 690 -11.67 2.08 2.93
N SER A 691 -12.07 2.19 1.67
CA SER A 691 -13.15 3.07 1.22
C SER A 691 -13.07 4.48 1.82
N PRO A 692 -11.98 5.25 1.63
CA PRO A 692 -11.92 6.62 2.14
C PRO A 692 -12.98 7.48 1.44
N GLY A 693 -13.45 8.56 2.08
CA GLY A 693 -14.36 9.52 1.44
C GLY A 693 -13.66 10.34 0.35
N PHE A 694 -12.44 10.77 0.65
CA PHE A 694 -11.52 11.54 -0.20
C PHE A 694 -10.12 10.91 -0.19
N TRP A 695 -9.07 11.66 0.18
CA TRP A 695 -7.72 11.12 0.31
C TRP A 695 -7.61 10.18 1.51
N THR A 696 -6.67 9.24 1.44
CA THR A 696 -6.61 8.16 2.44
C THR A 696 -5.75 8.56 3.64
N VAL A 697 -4.47 8.82 3.42
CA VAL A 697 -3.51 9.14 4.50
C VAL A 697 -2.78 10.42 4.14
N VAL A 698 -3.09 11.50 4.85
CA VAL A 698 -2.64 12.85 4.53
C VAL A 698 -1.90 13.44 5.72
N PRO A 699 -0.57 13.32 5.78
CA PRO A 699 0.25 14.21 6.58
C PRO A 699 0.43 15.55 5.86
N LEU A 700 0.09 16.66 6.52
CA LEU A 700 0.20 18.02 5.98
C LEU A 700 1.04 18.94 6.86
N SER A 701 1.97 19.69 6.30
CA SER A 701 2.84 20.65 7.02
C SER A 701 3.44 20.07 8.31
N SER A 702 3.83 18.79 8.27
CA SER A 702 4.15 17.99 9.45
C SER A 702 5.54 17.35 9.35
N ARG A 703 6.09 16.94 10.50
CA ARG A 703 7.50 16.51 10.58
C ARG A 703 7.81 15.33 11.47
N ASN A 704 8.96 14.71 11.26
CA ASN A 704 9.41 13.52 12.01
C ASN A 704 8.36 12.41 11.94
N ILE A 705 8.07 11.94 10.72
CA ILE A 705 6.95 11.02 10.46
C ILE A 705 7.46 9.63 10.06
N ILE A 706 6.89 8.58 10.64
CA ILE A 706 7.11 7.19 10.18
C ILE A 706 5.77 6.59 9.79
N MET A 707 5.67 6.06 8.58
CA MET A 707 4.53 5.30 8.10
C MET A 707 4.97 3.93 7.60
N HIS A 708 4.45 2.82 8.15
CA HIS A 708 4.83 1.50 7.65
C HIS A 708 3.84 0.36 7.94
N HIS A 709 3.90 -0.71 7.15
CA HIS A 709 2.93 -1.82 7.21
C HIS A 709 1.48 -1.35 7.07
N LEU A 710 1.26 -0.39 6.15
CA LEU A 710 -0.07 0.11 5.83
C LEU A 710 -0.63 -0.62 4.60
N ASN A 711 -1.88 -1.04 4.69
CA ASN A 711 -2.59 -1.71 3.61
C ASN A 711 -3.78 -0.83 3.18
N LEU A 712 -3.68 -0.18 2.03
CA LEU A 712 -4.63 0.81 1.56
C LEU A 712 -5.47 0.24 0.41
N ASP A 713 -6.73 -0.06 0.68
CA ASP A 713 -7.72 -0.56 -0.27
C ASP A 713 -8.71 0.57 -0.63
N CYS A 714 -8.27 1.43 -1.54
CA CYS A 714 -8.88 2.72 -1.86
C CYS A 714 -9.34 2.81 -3.32
N LEU A 715 -9.32 1.68 -4.04
CA LEU A 715 -9.54 1.55 -5.47
C LEU A 715 -11.02 1.62 -5.86
N ASN A 716 -11.70 2.70 -5.46
CA ASN A 716 -13.12 2.90 -5.68
C ASN A 716 -13.37 4.42 -5.76
N THR A 717 -13.87 4.98 -6.86
CA THR A 717 -14.18 6.44 -6.99
C THR A 717 -12.96 7.41 -7.10
N PRO A 718 -13.12 8.65 -7.63
CA PRO A 718 -12.03 9.59 -7.88
C PRO A 718 -11.51 10.30 -6.62
N ASN A 719 -10.27 10.79 -6.68
CA ASN A 719 -9.56 11.49 -5.60
C ASN A 719 -9.45 10.66 -4.32
N ARG A 720 -9.14 9.37 -4.49
CA ARG A 720 -8.73 8.47 -3.42
C ARG A 720 -7.26 8.14 -3.60
N ASP A 721 -6.47 9.19 -3.48
CA ASP A 721 -5.03 9.11 -3.40
C ASP A 721 -4.66 8.19 -2.23
N GLY A 722 -3.57 7.42 -2.37
CA GLY A 722 -3.11 6.51 -1.33
C GLY A 722 -2.50 7.27 -0.17
N ILE A 723 -1.25 7.70 -0.32
CA ILE A 723 -0.56 8.50 0.70
C ILE A 723 -0.17 9.85 0.09
N ASP A 724 -0.53 10.93 0.77
CA ASP A 724 -0.32 12.31 0.32
C ASP A 724 0.58 13.10 1.29
N PRO A 725 1.92 13.00 1.17
CA PRO A 725 2.80 13.91 1.89
C PRO A 725 2.67 15.32 1.32
N VAL A 726 2.01 16.19 2.07
CA VAL A 726 1.80 17.59 1.72
C VAL A 726 2.70 18.44 2.62
N ASP A 727 3.66 19.17 2.07
CA ASP A 727 4.54 20.06 2.85
C ASP A 727 5.26 19.37 4.04
N CYS A 728 5.65 18.10 3.86
CA CYS A 728 6.19 17.26 4.93
C CYS A 728 7.71 17.21 4.92
N HIS A 729 8.31 17.14 6.12
CA HIS A 729 9.75 16.99 6.25
C HIS A 729 10.19 15.92 7.23
N ASP A 730 11.37 15.34 6.99
CA ASP A 730 11.95 14.29 7.83
C ASP A 730 10.99 13.10 8.01
N MET A 731 10.79 12.37 6.91
CA MET A 731 9.77 11.33 6.80
C MET A 731 10.34 10.02 6.25
N THR A 732 9.88 8.89 6.80
CA THR A 732 10.12 7.55 6.23
C THR A 732 8.80 6.82 5.98
N ILE A 733 8.63 6.28 4.77
CA ILE A 733 7.47 5.44 4.39
C ILE A 733 7.98 4.08 3.90
N TYR A 734 7.54 2.96 4.48
CA TYR A 734 8.00 1.65 3.99
C TYR A 734 7.09 0.47 4.26
N SER A 735 7.26 -0.61 3.49
CA SER A 735 6.48 -1.85 3.64
C SER A 735 4.96 -1.60 3.58
N CYS A 736 4.53 -0.68 2.71
CA CYS A 736 3.11 -0.39 2.50
C CYS A 736 2.63 -0.95 1.15
N ASN A 737 1.39 -1.42 1.14
CA ASN A 737 0.69 -1.82 -0.07
C ASN A 737 -0.44 -0.83 -0.34
N ILE A 738 -0.49 -0.27 -1.55
CA ILE A 738 -1.42 0.78 -1.95
C ILE A 738 -2.20 0.33 -3.18
N MET A 739 -3.52 0.39 -3.08
CA MET A 739 -4.45 0.31 -4.20
C MET A 739 -5.28 1.60 -4.21
N ALA A 740 -4.88 2.58 -5.01
CA ALA A 740 -5.47 3.92 -5.02
C ALA A 740 -6.44 4.12 -6.18
N GLY A 741 -7.61 4.70 -5.89
CA GLY A 741 -8.58 5.14 -6.90
C GLY A 741 -8.11 6.36 -7.70
N ASP A 742 -7.08 7.05 -7.21
CA ASP A 742 -6.37 8.14 -7.87
C ASP A 742 -4.85 7.89 -7.73
N ASP A 743 -4.04 8.91 -7.45
CA ASP A 743 -2.57 8.76 -7.36
C ASP A 743 -2.13 7.86 -6.17
N GLY A 744 -1.19 6.94 -6.40
CA GLY A 744 -0.76 5.97 -5.38
C GLY A 744 0.01 6.61 -4.21
N LEU A 745 1.12 7.26 -4.52
CA LEU A 745 1.93 8.06 -3.60
C LEU A 745 2.09 9.47 -4.19
N CYS A 746 1.43 10.45 -3.59
CA CYS A 746 1.26 11.77 -4.20
C CYS A 746 1.83 12.90 -3.32
N PHE A 747 3.05 13.33 -3.62
CA PHE A 747 3.67 14.47 -2.97
C PHE A 747 3.04 15.77 -3.46
N LYS A 748 2.75 16.70 -2.54
CA LYS A 748 2.26 18.04 -2.87
C LYS A 748 2.98 19.09 -2.03
N SER A 749 3.02 20.33 -2.51
CA SER A 749 3.61 21.44 -1.75
C SER A 749 2.77 22.70 -1.88
N SER A 750 2.19 23.17 -0.78
CA SER A 750 1.15 24.19 -0.69
C SER A 750 1.33 25.20 0.45
N ASP A 751 2.39 25.04 1.23
CA ASP A 751 2.89 25.89 2.31
C ASP A 751 4.39 26.17 2.08
N PRO A 752 4.92 27.37 2.43
CA PRO A 752 6.35 27.69 2.32
C PRO A 752 7.36 26.64 2.79
N TYR A 753 6.95 25.71 3.66
CA TYR A 753 7.77 24.57 4.07
C TYR A 753 8.18 23.65 2.90
N GLY A 754 7.25 23.29 2.01
CA GLY A 754 7.48 22.27 0.99
C GLY A 754 7.82 20.88 1.56
N CYS A 755 8.19 19.95 0.67
CA CYS A 755 8.57 18.59 1.05
C CYS A 755 10.09 18.42 1.04
N GLU A 756 10.68 17.91 2.12
CA GLU A 756 12.13 17.74 2.22
C GLU A 756 12.55 16.51 3.05
N ASN A 757 13.66 15.85 2.70
CA ASN A 757 14.27 14.76 3.48
C ASN A 757 13.35 13.55 3.66
N ILE A 758 12.87 12.99 2.55
CA ILE A 758 11.93 11.86 2.55
C ILE A 758 12.60 10.59 2.01
N ASP A 759 12.50 9.46 2.75
CA ASP A 759 12.93 8.13 2.29
C ASP A 759 11.71 7.20 2.17
N VAL A 760 11.50 6.63 0.99
CA VAL A 760 10.40 5.71 0.69
C VAL A 760 10.95 4.41 0.15
N TYR A 761 10.56 3.26 0.72
CA TYR A 761 11.02 1.96 0.20
C TYR A 761 10.14 0.75 0.50
N ASP A 762 10.33 -0.34 -0.24
CA ASP A 762 9.54 -1.59 -0.07
C ASP A 762 8.04 -1.35 -0.23
N MET A 763 7.65 -0.72 -1.35
CA MET A 763 6.25 -0.37 -1.65
C MET A 763 5.67 -1.28 -2.74
N MET A 764 4.40 -1.64 -2.61
CA MET A 764 3.58 -2.21 -3.68
C MET A 764 2.49 -1.21 -4.02
N ILE A 765 2.45 -0.69 -5.25
CA ILE A 765 1.59 0.44 -5.62
C ILE A 765 0.75 0.10 -6.85
N GLN A 766 -0.56 0.30 -6.74
CA GLN A 766 -1.54 0.26 -7.83
C GLN A 766 -2.35 1.55 -7.82
N SER A 767 -2.73 2.03 -9.01
CA SER A 767 -3.36 3.35 -9.14
C SER A 767 -4.20 3.48 -10.42
N LEU A 768 -5.40 4.04 -10.33
CA LEU A 768 -6.17 4.45 -11.53
C LEU A 768 -5.72 5.81 -12.09
N ALA A 769 -4.73 6.45 -11.48
CA ALA A 769 -4.04 7.64 -11.97
C ALA A 769 -2.54 7.35 -12.08
N SER A 770 -1.67 8.09 -11.38
CA SER A 770 -0.21 7.87 -11.38
C SER A 770 0.23 7.01 -10.21
N GLY A 771 1.22 6.13 -10.41
CA GLY A 771 1.78 5.32 -9.33
C GLY A 771 2.44 6.17 -8.26
N ILE A 772 3.47 6.94 -8.65
CA ILE A 772 4.17 7.89 -7.79
C ILE A 772 4.13 9.26 -8.46
N LYS A 773 3.76 10.31 -7.72
CA LYS A 773 3.59 11.64 -8.27
C LYS A 773 4.09 12.74 -7.35
N PHE A 774 4.60 13.81 -7.96
CA PHE A 774 4.63 15.13 -7.32
C PHE A 774 3.71 16.07 -8.11
N GLY A 775 2.64 16.54 -7.46
CA GLY A 775 1.68 17.50 -8.00
C GLY A 775 0.20 17.12 -7.86
N THR A 776 -0.74 17.91 -8.38
CA THR A 776 -0.48 19.16 -9.15
C THR A 776 -0.32 20.40 -8.28
N ASP A 777 -0.66 20.38 -6.99
CA ASP A 777 -0.39 21.52 -6.10
C ASP A 777 1.12 21.60 -5.80
N THR A 778 1.82 22.41 -6.59
CA THR A 778 3.29 22.45 -6.67
C THR A 778 3.80 23.87 -6.55
N TYR A 779 3.62 24.48 -5.37
CA TYR A 779 3.96 25.89 -5.14
C TYR A 779 5.37 26.08 -4.58
N TYR A 780 5.91 25.09 -3.84
CA TYR A 780 7.15 25.26 -3.05
C TYR A 780 8.26 24.32 -3.46
N SER A 781 8.35 23.12 -2.90
CA SER A 781 9.45 22.23 -3.28
C SER A 781 9.22 20.76 -2.95
N LEU A 782 10.03 19.92 -3.62
CA LEU A 782 10.31 18.54 -3.26
C LEU A 782 11.83 18.36 -3.30
N LYS A 783 12.48 18.23 -2.14
CA LYS A 783 13.95 18.20 -2.04
C LYS A 783 14.46 16.99 -1.27
N ASN A 784 15.64 16.50 -1.67
CA ASN A 784 16.39 15.49 -0.91
C ASN A 784 15.54 14.22 -0.63
N THR A 785 14.85 13.74 -1.66
CA THR A 785 13.90 12.62 -1.57
C THR A 785 14.44 11.39 -2.30
N ARG A 786 14.31 10.22 -1.68
CA ARG A 786 14.65 8.93 -2.29
C ARG A 786 13.47 7.99 -2.25
N VAL A 787 13.11 7.42 -3.40
CA VAL A 787 12.07 6.39 -3.54
C VAL A 787 12.71 5.16 -4.17
N ARG A 788 12.68 4.01 -3.48
CA ARG A 788 13.39 2.82 -3.93
C ARG A 788 12.76 1.49 -3.60
N ASP A 789 13.15 0.43 -4.30
CA ASP A 789 12.70 -0.93 -4.00
C ASP A 789 11.16 -1.07 -4.10
N CYS A 790 10.56 -0.48 -5.13
CA CYS A 790 9.11 -0.42 -5.32
C CYS A 790 8.63 -1.28 -6.49
N PHE A 791 7.45 -1.87 -6.34
CA PHE A 791 6.67 -2.47 -7.43
C PHE A 791 5.48 -1.56 -7.73
N VAL A 792 5.35 -1.12 -8.97
CA VAL A 792 4.28 -0.24 -9.45
C VAL A 792 3.55 -1.00 -10.54
N LYS A 793 2.25 -1.25 -10.38
CA LYS A 793 1.51 -2.07 -11.33
C LYS A 793 0.08 -1.66 -11.51
N ASN A 794 -0.54 -2.07 -12.62
CA ASN A 794 -1.93 -1.73 -12.94
C ASN A 794 -2.18 -0.23 -12.82
N VAL A 795 -1.29 0.56 -13.43
CA VAL A 795 -1.34 2.01 -13.37
C VAL A 795 -1.92 2.58 -14.66
N ASN A 796 -3.05 3.27 -14.56
CA ASN A 796 -3.77 3.78 -15.72
C ASN A 796 -3.00 4.90 -16.47
N ARG A 797 -2.34 5.80 -15.72
CA ARG A 797 -1.55 6.91 -16.26
C ARG A 797 -0.05 6.57 -16.26
N CYS A 798 0.75 7.30 -15.50
CA CYS A 798 2.20 7.17 -15.48
C CYS A 798 2.69 6.43 -14.23
N GLY A 799 3.75 5.63 -14.38
CA GLY A 799 4.42 4.99 -13.25
C GLY A 799 5.00 6.03 -12.29
N VAL A 800 5.74 7.00 -12.84
CA VAL A 800 6.23 8.18 -12.11
C VAL A 800 5.88 9.48 -12.84
N SER A 801 5.31 10.44 -12.13
CA SER A 801 4.97 11.78 -12.64
C SER A 801 5.62 12.88 -11.79
N LEU A 802 6.48 13.70 -12.39
CA LEU A 802 7.07 14.87 -11.75
C LEU A 802 6.54 16.13 -12.44
N GLU A 803 5.58 16.79 -11.80
CA GLU A 803 4.81 17.87 -12.41
C GLU A 803 4.96 19.15 -11.60
N THR A 804 5.95 19.98 -11.91
CA THR A 804 6.03 21.32 -11.32
C THR A 804 5.35 22.35 -12.22
N VAL A 805 4.12 22.75 -11.86
CA VAL A 805 3.27 23.61 -12.71
C VAL A 805 2.79 24.88 -12.04
N ASP A 806 2.99 25.01 -10.72
CA ASP A 806 2.68 26.23 -9.96
C ASP A 806 3.92 26.87 -9.31
N GLY A 807 5.11 26.49 -9.75
CA GLY A 807 6.34 27.16 -9.37
C GLY A 807 7.28 26.40 -8.44
N ALA A 808 7.01 25.14 -8.10
CA ALA A 808 7.87 24.39 -7.18
C ALA A 808 9.26 24.07 -7.75
N ASP A 809 10.23 23.98 -6.84
CA ASP A 809 11.58 23.49 -7.12
C ASP A 809 11.67 22.00 -6.75
N ILE A 810 12.02 21.14 -7.70
CA ILE A 810 12.30 19.72 -7.47
C ILE A 810 13.82 19.54 -7.52
N GLU A 811 14.44 19.20 -6.38
CA GLU A 811 15.90 19.17 -6.27
C GLU A 811 16.41 17.90 -5.58
N ASN A 812 17.45 17.27 -6.14
CA ASN A 812 18.12 16.12 -5.53
C ASN A 812 17.14 14.96 -5.21
N VAL A 813 16.38 14.53 -6.22
CA VAL A 813 15.41 13.43 -6.08
C VAL A 813 15.91 12.17 -6.77
N VAL A 814 15.85 11.04 -6.08
CA VAL A 814 16.33 9.75 -6.58
C VAL A 814 15.20 8.73 -6.62
N PHE A 815 14.95 8.18 -7.80
CA PHE A 815 14.12 6.99 -8.02
C PHE A 815 15.04 5.83 -8.37
N GLU A 816 14.99 4.74 -7.60
CA GLU A 816 15.95 3.65 -7.72
C GLU A 816 15.30 2.30 -7.55
N ARG A 817 15.53 1.34 -8.47
CA ARG A 817 14.94 0.00 -8.36
C ARG A 817 13.41 0.07 -8.25
N ILE A 818 12.77 0.59 -9.29
CA ILE A 818 11.31 0.59 -9.46
C ILE A 818 10.93 -0.31 -10.63
N SER A 819 10.10 -1.32 -10.37
CA SER A 819 9.62 -2.29 -11.35
C SER A 819 8.18 -1.95 -11.70
N MET A 820 7.93 -1.70 -12.98
CA MET A 820 6.67 -1.24 -13.54
C MET A 820 6.09 -2.29 -14.47
N THR A 821 4.88 -2.76 -14.19
CA THR A 821 4.18 -3.73 -15.03
C THR A 821 2.71 -3.38 -15.18
N ASP A 822 2.16 -3.43 -16.39
CA ASP A 822 0.81 -2.93 -16.68
C ASP A 822 0.67 -1.47 -16.27
N VAL A 823 1.57 -0.63 -16.77
CA VAL A 823 1.60 0.81 -16.52
C VAL A 823 1.39 1.57 -17.83
N GLY A 824 0.64 2.68 -17.83
CA GLY A 824 0.35 3.45 -19.04
C GLY A 824 1.59 4.05 -19.70
N ALA A 825 2.43 4.77 -18.95
CA ALA A 825 3.74 5.23 -19.42
C ALA A 825 4.76 5.21 -18.26
N PRO A 826 6.07 5.02 -18.52
CA PRO A 826 7.06 4.82 -17.46
C PRO A 826 7.27 6.07 -16.60
N VAL A 827 7.64 7.19 -17.23
CA VAL A 827 8.00 8.43 -16.51
C VAL A 827 7.53 9.66 -17.30
N TYR A 828 6.90 10.59 -16.60
CA TYR A 828 6.53 11.92 -17.10
C TYR A 828 7.18 13.00 -16.23
N ILE A 829 7.84 13.96 -16.86
CA ILE A 829 8.51 15.09 -16.22
C ILE A 829 8.07 16.35 -16.95
N THR A 830 7.55 17.33 -16.22
CA THR A 830 7.11 18.58 -16.82
C THR A 830 7.36 19.77 -15.92
N VAL A 831 7.70 20.89 -16.56
CA VAL A 831 7.65 22.23 -15.97
C VAL A 831 6.56 22.98 -16.71
N GLY A 832 5.56 23.50 -15.99
CA GLY A 832 4.44 24.26 -16.55
C GLY A 832 4.36 25.70 -16.03
N ASP A 833 3.41 26.47 -16.59
CA ASP A 833 3.16 27.87 -16.25
C ASP A 833 1.66 28.09 -16.01
N ARG A 834 1.10 27.42 -14.99
CA ARG A 834 -0.33 27.54 -14.63
C ARG A 834 -0.69 28.92 -14.09
N LYS A 835 0.29 29.70 -13.63
CA LYS A 835 0.12 31.04 -13.05
C LYS A 835 -0.83 31.07 -11.86
N ARG A 836 -0.89 29.97 -11.09
CA ARG A 836 -1.66 29.89 -9.85
C ARG A 836 -0.79 30.38 -8.70
N CYS A 837 -1.27 31.37 -7.95
CA CYS A 837 -0.55 31.89 -6.79
C CYS A 837 -0.84 31.06 -5.52
N PRO A 838 0.17 30.86 -4.65
CA PRO A 838 -0.08 30.41 -3.29
C PRO A 838 -0.81 31.51 -2.47
N ARG A 839 -1.23 31.18 -1.26
CA ARG A 839 -1.87 32.15 -0.35
C ARG A 839 -0.90 33.29 -0.01
N GLY A 840 -1.43 34.48 0.29
CA GLY A 840 -0.64 35.62 0.76
C GLY A 840 -0.18 36.60 -0.33
N GLY A 841 -0.67 36.46 -1.57
CA GLY A 841 -0.39 37.43 -2.63
C GLY A 841 1.01 37.35 -3.21
N MET A 842 1.66 36.18 -3.12
CA MET A 842 2.96 35.98 -3.75
C MET A 842 2.84 35.94 -5.27
N GLU A 843 3.87 36.46 -5.93
CA GLU A 843 3.97 36.49 -7.38
C GLU A 843 4.05 35.06 -7.95
N PRO A 844 3.39 34.77 -9.09
CA PRO A 844 3.59 33.53 -9.81
C PRO A 844 5.07 33.34 -10.14
N ARG A 845 5.56 32.11 -9.96
CA ARG A 845 6.92 31.71 -10.34
C ARG A 845 6.88 30.49 -11.25
N LEU A 846 7.89 30.37 -12.11
CA LEU A 846 8.10 29.15 -12.89
C LEU A 846 8.79 28.11 -12.01
N GLY A 847 8.40 26.85 -12.17
CA GLY A 847 9.04 25.75 -11.47
C GLY A 847 10.42 25.44 -12.07
N HIS A 848 11.20 24.68 -11.33
CA HIS A 848 12.51 24.19 -11.76
C HIS A 848 12.70 22.75 -11.32
N ILE A 849 13.39 21.96 -12.14
CA ILE A 849 13.76 20.59 -11.80
C ILE A 849 15.27 20.47 -11.96
N ASP A 850 15.99 20.07 -10.91
CA ASP A 850 17.44 19.91 -10.92
C ASP A 850 17.89 18.67 -10.15
N GLY A 851 18.79 17.88 -10.75
CA GLY A 851 19.43 16.77 -10.06
C GLY A 851 18.47 15.61 -9.75
N VAL A 852 17.68 15.19 -10.74
CA VAL A 852 16.80 14.02 -10.63
C VAL A 852 17.47 12.81 -11.27
N THR A 853 17.59 11.72 -10.50
CA THR A 853 18.16 10.46 -10.99
C THR A 853 17.12 9.34 -10.97
N PHE A 854 16.92 8.71 -12.12
CA PHE A 854 16.20 7.46 -12.28
C PHE A 854 17.21 6.35 -12.52
N SER A 855 17.32 5.40 -11.61
CA SER A 855 18.30 4.32 -11.66
C SER A 855 17.64 2.95 -11.52
N GLU A 856 18.06 1.99 -12.34
CA GLU A 856 17.51 0.62 -12.30
C GLU A 856 15.97 0.59 -12.42
N LEU A 857 15.38 1.44 -13.27
CA LEU A 857 13.97 1.34 -13.60
C LEU A 857 13.73 0.15 -14.53
N ARG A 858 12.70 -0.64 -14.28
CA ARG A 858 12.24 -1.72 -15.15
C ARG A 858 10.81 -1.42 -15.58
N PHE A 859 10.54 -1.32 -16.88
CA PHE A 859 9.19 -1.15 -17.43
C PHE A 859 8.91 -2.26 -18.44
N GLU A 860 7.90 -3.07 -18.17
CA GLU A 860 7.47 -4.17 -19.02
C GLU A 860 5.95 -4.20 -19.10
N HIS A 861 5.37 -4.61 -20.22
CA HIS A 861 3.92 -4.71 -20.42
C HIS A 861 3.19 -3.38 -20.16
N TYR A 862 2.87 -2.65 -21.23
CA TYR A 862 2.06 -1.44 -21.09
C TYR A 862 0.62 -1.81 -20.73
N TYR A 863 -0.06 -0.95 -19.96
CA TYR A 863 -1.46 -1.21 -19.63
C TYR A 863 -2.37 -1.04 -20.86
N PRO A 864 -3.04 -2.09 -21.36
CA PRO A 864 -3.82 -2.03 -22.61
C PRO A 864 -5.04 -1.11 -22.51
N PHE A 865 -5.58 -0.93 -21.29
CA PHE A 865 -6.74 -0.09 -21.00
C PHE A 865 -6.36 1.30 -20.48
N SER A 866 -5.08 1.67 -20.59
CA SER A 866 -4.61 2.99 -20.19
C SER A 866 -5.36 4.13 -20.88
N HIS A 867 -5.53 5.24 -20.15
CA HIS A 867 -6.23 6.44 -20.57
C HIS A 867 -5.79 6.96 -21.95
N THR A 868 -4.51 6.85 -22.28
CA THR A 868 -4.02 7.04 -23.65
C THR A 868 -3.38 5.76 -24.17
N LYS A 869 -3.80 5.35 -25.38
CA LYS A 869 -3.32 4.13 -26.03
C LYS A 869 -2.02 4.32 -26.82
N HIS A 870 -1.55 5.56 -26.99
CA HIS A 870 -0.54 5.91 -28.00
C HIS A 870 0.72 6.59 -27.46
N VAL A 871 0.73 7.01 -26.19
CA VAL A 871 1.89 7.64 -25.55
C VAL A 871 2.42 6.69 -24.49
N ARG A 872 3.65 6.20 -24.67
CA ARG A 872 4.21 5.04 -23.93
C ARG A 872 5.68 5.22 -23.54
N GLU A 873 6.29 6.30 -24.00
CA GLU A 873 7.69 6.63 -23.78
C GLU A 873 7.91 7.39 -22.46
N VAL A 874 9.17 7.62 -22.11
CA VAL A 874 9.53 8.67 -21.14
C VAL A 874 9.37 10.04 -21.78
N MET A 875 8.62 10.94 -21.13
CA MET A 875 8.47 12.33 -21.59
C MET A 875 9.08 13.29 -20.58
N ALA A 876 9.95 14.18 -21.06
CA ALA A 876 10.51 15.29 -20.28
C ALA A 876 10.33 16.60 -21.05
N ILE A 877 9.32 17.40 -20.69
CA ILE A 877 8.91 18.58 -21.45
C ILE A 877 8.91 19.80 -20.54
N GLY A 878 9.87 20.69 -20.73
CA GLY A 878 9.86 22.02 -20.15
C GLY A 878 8.89 22.97 -20.87
N GLN A 879 8.55 24.07 -20.22
CA GLN A 879 7.68 25.11 -20.78
C GLN A 879 8.42 26.04 -21.76
N TYR A 880 9.64 26.43 -21.43
CA TYR A 880 10.45 27.34 -22.23
C TYR A 880 11.90 26.85 -22.27
N ASP A 881 12.66 27.25 -23.28
CA ASP A 881 14.08 26.92 -23.39
C ASP A 881 14.89 27.45 -22.17
N HIS A 882 14.56 28.60 -21.60
CA HIS A 882 15.34 29.25 -20.53
C HIS A 882 14.82 29.01 -19.10
N ALA A 883 13.75 28.26 -18.91
CA ALA A 883 13.17 27.95 -17.60
C ALA A 883 12.64 26.51 -17.64
N GLY A 884 13.40 25.57 -17.06
CA GLY A 884 13.25 24.17 -17.48
C GLY A 884 13.73 23.11 -16.51
N ILE A 885 14.19 22.02 -17.13
CA ILE A 885 14.54 20.74 -16.53
C ILE A 885 16.05 20.57 -16.69
N ASP A 886 16.80 20.51 -15.59
CA ASP A 886 18.24 20.40 -15.57
C ASP A 886 18.70 19.10 -14.89
N ASN A 887 19.82 18.54 -15.35
CA ASN A 887 20.54 17.43 -14.72
C ASN A 887 19.65 16.20 -14.39
N VAL A 888 18.82 15.80 -15.35
CA VAL A 888 18.04 14.55 -15.26
C VAL A 888 18.84 13.38 -15.81
N THR A 889 19.00 12.33 -15.03
CA THR A 889 19.74 11.13 -15.43
C THR A 889 18.87 9.88 -15.38
N PHE A 890 18.86 9.11 -16.47
CA PHE A 890 18.37 7.73 -16.51
C PHE A 890 19.57 6.80 -16.61
N LYS A 891 19.69 5.86 -15.67
CA LYS A 891 20.84 4.98 -15.55
C LYS A 891 20.45 3.53 -15.29
N ASP A 892 21.04 2.60 -16.02
CA ASP A 892 20.85 1.15 -15.82
C ASP A 892 19.36 0.74 -15.94
N CYS A 893 18.57 1.45 -16.75
CA CYS A 893 17.13 1.17 -16.93
C CYS A 893 16.88 0.11 -18.02
N TYR A 894 15.77 -0.61 -17.92
CA TYR A 894 15.32 -1.60 -18.89
C TYR A 894 13.86 -1.34 -19.26
N PHE A 895 13.58 -0.99 -20.52
CA PHE A 895 12.24 -0.69 -21.01
C PHE A 895 11.85 -1.58 -22.19
N VAL A 896 10.73 -2.28 -22.05
CA VAL A 896 10.03 -2.97 -23.15
C VAL A 896 8.85 -2.11 -23.56
N LEU A 897 8.91 -1.57 -24.78
CA LEU A 897 7.95 -0.61 -25.31
C LEU A 897 7.25 -1.17 -26.54
N PRO A 898 5.98 -0.84 -26.80
CA PRO A 898 5.22 -1.47 -27.89
C PRO A 898 5.77 -1.19 -29.28
N GLY A 899 6.33 0.00 -29.51
CA GLY A 899 6.69 0.46 -30.85
C GLY A 899 5.48 0.54 -31.79
N GLY A 900 5.69 0.31 -33.09
CA GLY A 900 4.61 0.18 -34.08
C GLY A 900 4.10 1.50 -34.68
N ALA A 901 4.71 2.65 -34.40
CA ALA A 901 4.36 3.87 -35.14
C ALA A 901 4.89 3.78 -36.58
N GLU A 902 4.02 4.11 -37.55
CA GLU A 902 4.33 4.12 -38.99
C GLU A 902 4.65 5.53 -39.53
N THR A 903 4.37 6.56 -38.73
CA THR A 903 4.68 7.96 -39.05
C THR A 903 5.34 8.63 -37.86
N ILE A 904 6.15 9.65 -38.11
CA ILE A 904 6.77 10.46 -37.06
C ILE A 904 5.85 11.65 -36.77
N PRO A 905 5.27 11.78 -35.56
CA PRO A 905 4.46 12.93 -35.20
C PRO A 905 5.24 14.25 -35.22
N GLY A 906 4.52 15.37 -35.18
CA GLY A 906 5.13 16.70 -35.03
C GLY A 906 5.65 16.95 -33.62
N GLU A 907 6.45 18.01 -33.47
CA GLU A 907 7.02 18.44 -32.18
C GLU A 907 5.99 18.48 -31.03
N PRO A 908 6.33 17.98 -29.82
CA PRO A 908 5.43 18.02 -28.68
C PRO A 908 5.12 19.47 -28.27
N LYS A 909 3.85 19.72 -27.95
CA LYS A 909 3.37 21.03 -27.49
C LYS A 909 3.75 21.25 -26.04
N THR A 910 3.91 22.50 -25.61
CA THR A 910 4.05 22.85 -24.19
C THR A 910 2.70 22.72 -23.47
N ILE A 911 2.73 22.56 -22.14
CA ILE A 911 1.49 22.40 -21.37
C ILE A 911 0.78 23.74 -21.13
N ASP A 912 1.54 24.83 -21.08
CA ASP A 912 1.09 26.19 -20.76
C ASP A 912 0.39 26.23 -19.41
N ASN A 913 -0.85 26.76 -19.36
CA ASN A 913 -1.64 26.87 -18.14
C ASN A 913 -2.65 25.74 -17.92
N ARG A 914 -2.51 24.63 -18.65
CA ARG A 914 -3.44 23.50 -18.61
C ARG A 914 -3.09 22.53 -17.48
N TYR A 915 -3.97 21.56 -17.26
CA TYR A 915 -3.71 20.47 -16.32
C TYR A 915 -2.64 19.51 -16.91
N PRO A 916 -1.51 19.23 -16.21
CA PRO A 916 -0.35 18.53 -16.73
C PRO A 916 -0.62 17.03 -16.77
N GLU A 917 -1.06 16.57 -17.91
CA GLU A 917 -1.10 15.14 -18.19
C GLU A 917 -0.25 14.90 -19.42
N TYR A 918 0.47 13.78 -19.43
CA TYR A 918 1.46 13.47 -20.45
C TYR A 918 0.87 13.44 -21.87
N ASP A 919 -0.42 13.11 -22.02
CA ASP A 919 -1.15 13.12 -23.29
C ASP A 919 -1.45 14.54 -23.83
N ARG A 920 -1.33 15.58 -23.00
CA ARG A 920 -1.64 16.98 -23.40
C ARG A 920 -0.61 17.61 -24.33
N HIS A 921 0.54 16.95 -24.49
CA HIS A 921 1.64 17.37 -25.34
C HIS A 921 1.47 16.90 -26.81
N GLY A 922 0.50 16.02 -27.09
CA GLY A 922 0.27 15.43 -28.40
C GLY A 922 0.88 14.04 -28.52
N ALA A 923 0.86 13.47 -29.73
CA ALA A 923 1.42 12.15 -29.97
C ALA A 923 2.94 12.13 -29.81
N SER A 924 3.43 10.96 -29.43
CA SER A 924 4.82 10.70 -29.10
C SER A 924 5.79 10.84 -30.29
N THR A 925 6.87 11.58 -30.12
CA THR A 925 7.87 11.82 -31.20
C THR A 925 9.10 10.92 -31.11
N GLY A 926 9.48 10.48 -29.90
CA GLY A 926 10.48 9.43 -29.70
C GLY A 926 9.83 8.14 -29.21
N HIS A 927 10.31 6.98 -29.67
CA HIS A 927 9.72 5.71 -29.24
C HIS A 927 10.13 5.31 -27.81
N ALA A 928 11.17 5.90 -27.23
CA ALA A 928 11.61 5.63 -25.86
C ALA A 928 11.78 6.89 -25.00
N PHE A 929 12.26 7.99 -25.59
CA PHE A 929 12.38 9.28 -24.91
C PHE A 929 11.93 10.42 -25.82
N THR A 930 11.03 11.26 -25.33
CA THR A 930 10.67 12.55 -25.93
C THR A 930 11.10 13.66 -24.97
N VAL A 931 12.11 14.43 -25.35
CA VAL A 931 12.70 15.48 -24.49
C VAL A 931 12.62 16.83 -25.18
N LYS A 932 12.10 17.83 -24.48
CA LYS A 932 11.98 19.21 -24.95
C LYS A 932 12.33 20.18 -23.82
N TYR A 933 13.19 21.16 -24.12
CA TYR A 933 13.61 22.19 -23.14
C TYR A 933 14.18 21.60 -21.84
N ALA A 934 15.10 20.65 -21.98
CA ALA A 934 15.86 20.08 -20.87
C ALA A 934 17.38 20.16 -21.15
N LYS A 935 18.17 20.37 -20.10
CA LYS A 935 19.63 20.46 -20.14
C LYS A 935 20.25 19.31 -19.36
N ASN A 936 21.38 18.80 -19.86
CA ASN A 936 22.11 17.69 -19.24
C ASN A 936 21.23 16.45 -19.01
N PHE A 937 20.27 16.21 -19.91
CA PHE A 937 19.47 14.99 -19.91
C PHE A 937 20.34 13.82 -20.35
N THR A 938 20.62 12.91 -19.42
CA THR A 938 21.62 11.85 -19.61
C THR A 938 20.94 10.49 -19.58
N VAL A 939 21.27 9.63 -20.54
CA VAL A 939 20.81 8.22 -20.61
C VAL A 939 22.03 7.31 -20.65
N GLU A 940 22.25 6.55 -19.57
CA GLU A 940 23.45 5.73 -19.36
C GLU A 940 23.07 4.25 -19.18
N ASN A 941 23.61 3.36 -20.03
CA ASN A 941 23.40 1.93 -19.91
C ASN A 941 21.91 1.51 -19.83
N CYS A 942 21.03 2.21 -20.56
CA CYS A 942 19.62 1.86 -20.64
C CYS A 942 19.36 0.93 -21.82
N GLU A 943 18.73 -0.22 -21.55
CA GLU A 943 18.30 -1.18 -22.57
C GLU A 943 16.86 -0.87 -23.01
N ILE A 944 16.67 -0.68 -24.31
CA ILE A 944 15.37 -0.40 -24.92
C ILE A 944 15.03 -1.53 -25.89
N LYS A 945 13.93 -2.21 -25.64
CA LYS A 945 13.39 -3.25 -26.50
C LYS A 945 12.04 -2.80 -27.06
N LEU A 946 11.86 -2.97 -28.37
CA LEU A 946 10.58 -2.73 -29.03
C LEU A 946 9.88 -4.05 -29.36
N GLU A 947 8.58 -4.13 -29.08
CA GLU A 947 7.75 -5.28 -29.48
C GLU A 947 7.48 -5.28 -30.99
N LYS A 948 7.31 -4.09 -31.57
CA LYS A 948 7.13 -3.87 -33.02
C LYS A 948 8.15 -2.86 -33.52
N PRO A 949 8.63 -2.98 -34.78
CA PRO A 949 9.41 -1.92 -35.41
C PRO A 949 8.69 -0.58 -35.34
N ASP A 950 9.45 0.51 -35.19
CA ASP A 950 8.91 1.86 -35.03
C ASP A 950 9.71 2.85 -35.88
N VAL A 951 9.04 3.76 -36.59
CA VAL A 951 9.72 4.75 -37.45
C VAL A 951 10.25 5.96 -36.68
N ARG A 952 9.78 6.19 -35.45
CA ARG A 952 10.25 7.28 -34.60
C ARG A 952 11.70 7.01 -34.18
N PRO A 953 12.52 8.05 -33.91
CA PRO A 953 13.82 7.83 -33.29
C PRO A 953 13.68 7.30 -31.86
N GLN A 954 14.71 6.61 -31.34
CA GLN A 954 14.74 6.16 -29.94
C GLN A 954 14.63 7.33 -28.96
N ILE A 955 15.36 8.41 -29.24
CA ILE A 955 15.32 9.65 -28.49
C ILE A 955 14.98 10.77 -29.46
N ALA A 956 13.89 11.48 -29.21
CA ALA A 956 13.55 12.73 -29.89
C ALA A 956 13.92 13.90 -28.97
N LEU A 957 14.77 14.81 -29.47
CA LEU A 957 15.25 15.98 -28.74
C LEU A 957 14.78 17.25 -29.43
N TYR A 958 14.20 18.17 -28.67
CA TYR A 958 13.79 19.49 -29.12
C TYR A 958 14.49 20.57 -28.28
N GLU A 959 15.28 21.41 -28.96
CA GLU A 959 16.42 22.16 -28.41
C GLU A 959 16.13 22.97 -27.13
N TYR A 960 17.04 22.83 -26.15
CA TYR A 960 17.87 23.96 -25.70
C TYR A 960 19.09 24.07 -26.64
N GLY A 961 19.45 25.30 -27.03
CA GLY A 961 20.21 25.64 -28.23
C GLY A 961 21.53 24.87 -28.50
N LYS A 962 21.81 24.71 -29.80
CA LYS A 962 23.10 24.38 -30.45
C LYS A 962 24.39 24.63 -29.66
#